data_AF-A0A817J9X5-F1
#
_entry.id   AF-A0A817J9X5-F1
#
_cell.length_a   1.000
_cell.length_b   1.000
_cell.length_c   1.000
_cell.angle_alpha   90.00
_cell.angle_beta   90.00
_cell.angle_gamma   90.00
#
_symmetry.space_group_name_H-M   'P 1'
#
loop_
_entity.id
_entity.type
_entity.pdbx_description
1 polymer ?
#
loop_
_entity_poly.entity_id
_entity_poly.type
_entity_poly.pdbx_seq_one_letter_code
_entity_poly.pdbx_strand_id
1 'polypeptide(L)'
;MVTNDTVQAVEKSFVNLTEHMKFSIKSTDTDNGNNAPRLIDMLPGDFNQKIRTLNERLVQYLVECEKEYKEALEELDVTSLKDILDTSQQWNSLFIKIQDHYNIYHTIDDSANAVPITIKKFALFPKIVESIAPRITELRRELIRQELINDLTKGFSKQRDEFYSKLNEKYSILSNAKQFSNYKINFDVINAEQECLKSLEKQITEISSNAETLLNRFIRDENLNRQEYDSFNLYYNNMISFKNEMKITKFEISHKTEKIENKFFEKIRQWEAQIESATRIDDVAKILIHMKHAADNILSFKPKMHKKIDAILVEFKNRKKDPTAFGKLGVLLNQDETGIGQSIVAEHTAFQGYSLSLFNEKSRRHGIDYVLENISGEVLDKKKLKTRYEKFHDIYDRLVKQYLKLNVVLDPLIADTKLFAGYVKQQPKDIQWDSTIRNKVPELAAHVFALWTLQNAQHYFEADGVGNRDSYLFQPHTAQVISIFRMLGIDDTEEELSNNLVQIGTGEGKSVTLGATASILALLGFDVCCACYSEYLSLLDYTAFVPLFDSLVVEQLISNDSNIAVENAKIIKRPKILLIDEVDVFFSRDFYGNVYTPAASLKEPTITSLVNYIWTQRKSKLNLNKIKEAQEYRNCCVRFPKWESLIKEAIKDMLCDVNSFESHNYVVKEDKIGYIEQDNIIYNAAYGYKTLFAYYFEHEKGKISRQSLEDNICIRIKCGDFSYAETPLQFQYIMGVTGTLVTLSDPEKSIIKDVYKVNKTTITPSVFGANNLKFTKKDDIRIESSDNYFNVIIREINDRLVGKSSEKRAVLVFFESQKKLKTFYESKALESIKDSVVYLTEEASLTEKESLIKRAT
;
A
#
# COMPACT_ATOMS: atom_id res chain seq x y z
N MET A 1 -45.09 19.18 -14.55
CA MET A 1 -45.69 20.22 -13.70
C MET A 1 -47.20 20.10 -13.76
N VAL A 2 -47.85 19.90 -12.62
CA VAL A 2 -49.31 19.92 -12.48
C VAL A 2 -49.79 21.38 -12.61
N THR A 3 -50.85 21.66 -13.36
CA THR A 3 -51.36 23.05 -13.51
C THR A 3 -52.15 23.49 -12.27
N ASN A 4 -52.20 24.79 -11.99
CA ASN A 4 -53.04 25.34 -10.90
C ASN A 4 -54.51 24.93 -11.05
N ASP A 5 -55.02 24.86 -12.29
CA ASP A 5 -56.38 24.40 -12.58
C ASP A 5 -56.60 22.94 -12.14
N THR A 6 -55.58 22.09 -12.29
CA THR A 6 -55.63 20.69 -11.84
C THR A 6 -55.64 20.61 -10.32
N VAL A 7 -54.79 21.39 -9.63
CA VAL A 7 -54.76 21.43 -8.16
C VAL A 7 -56.11 21.88 -7.62
N GLN A 8 -56.69 22.95 -8.18
CA GLN A 8 -58.01 23.45 -7.79
C GLN A 8 -59.14 22.45 -8.08
N ALA A 9 -59.08 21.73 -9.21
CA ALA A 9 -60.05 20.70 -9.54
C ALA A 9 -60.02 19.52 -8.57
N VAL A 10 -58.81 19.06 -8.19
CA VAL A 10 -58.61 17.99 -7.19
C VAL A 10 -59.09 18.48 -5.82
N GLU A 11 -58.76 19.70 -5.45
CA GLU A 11 -59.17 20.30 -4.18
C GLU A 11 -60.70 20.45 -4.09
N LYS A 12 -61.35 20.92 -5.15
CA LYS A 12 -62.81 20.98 -5.26
C LYS A 12 -63.43 19.59 -5.17
N SER A 13 -62.82 18.60 -5.81
CA SER A 13 -63.28 17.20 -5.75
C SER A 13 -63.17 16.63 -4.34
N PHE A 14 -62.08 16.92 -3.63
CA PHE A 14 -61.88 16.53 -2.23
C PHE A 14 -62.90 17.19 -1.30
N VAL A 15 -63.17 18.50 -1.48
CA VAL A 15 -64.20 19.22 -0.71
C VAL A 15 -65.60 18.65 -0.98
N ASN A 16 -65.97 18.44 -2.24
CA ASN A 16 -67.26 17.87 -2.61
C ASN A 16 -67.43 16.46 -2.02
N LEU A 17 -66.38 15.63 -2.10
CA LEU A 17 -66.37 14.29 -1.54
C LEU A 17 -66.55 14.32 -0.02
N THR A 18 -65.80 15.18 0.66
CA THR A 18 -65.89 15.33 2.12
C THR A 18 -67.25 15.86 2.55
N GLU A 19 -67.81 16.89 1.90
CA GLU A 19 -69.17 17.39 2.12
C GLU A 19 -70.25 16.33 1.94
N HIS A 20 -70.12 15.50 0.89
CA HIS A 20 -71.02 14.38 0.66
C HIS A 20 -70.91 13.30 1.76
N MET A 21 -69.70 13.02 2.24
CA MET A 21 -69.48 12.15 3.41
C MET A 21 -70.07 12.74 4.71
N LYS A 22 -70.02 14.08 4.89
CA LYS A 22 -70.69 14.75 6.04
C LYS A 22 -72.20 14.51 6.04
N PHE A 23 -72.81 14.58 4.86
CA PHE A 23 -74.26 14.48 4.67
C PHE A 23 -74.78 13.05 4.87
N SER A 24 -74.01 12.05 4.46
CA SER A 24 -74.34 10.64 4.62
C SER A 24 -74.25 10.17 6.08
N ILE A 25 -73.26 10.63 6.86
CA ILE A 25 -73.14 10.31 8.30
C ILE A 25 -74.30 10.92 9.12
N LYS A 26 -74.65 12.20 8.89
CA LYS A 26 -75.78 12.85 9.59
C LYS A 26 -77.16 12.21 9.34
N SER A 27 -77.30 11.43 8.27
CA SER A 27 -78.56 10.73 7.93
C SER A 27 -78.79 9.43 8.73
N THR A 28 -77.80 9.00 9.53
CA THR A 28 -77.90 7.77 10.34
C THR A 28 -78.37 7.99 11.79
N ASP A 29 -78.46 9.24 12.26
CA ASP A 29 -78.80 9.60 13.65
C ASP A 29 -80.28 9.99 13.87
N THR A 30 -81.16 9.87 12.89
CA THR A 30 -82.60 10.11 13.10
C THR A 30 -83.40 8.83 12.99
N ASP A 31 -83.66 8.25 14.16
CA ASP A 31 -84.77 7.35 14.46
C ASP A 31 -86.09 8.04 14.08
N ASN A 32 -86.79 7.54 13.06
CA ASN A 32 -88.26 7.50 12.98
C ASN A 32 -88.70 6.89 11.64
N GLY A 33 -89.54 5.86 11.74
CA GLY A 33 -90.04 5.08 10.62
C GLY A 33 -90.72 5.92 9.54
N ASN A 34 -90.06 6.04 8.39
CA ASN A 34 -90.66 6.21 7.07
C ASN A 34 -89.64 5.82 6.00
N ASN A 35 -90.06 5.02 5.03
CA ASN A 35 -89.27 4.53 3.89
C ASN A 35 -88.84 5.68 2.95
N ALA A 36 -87.89 6.50 3.36
CA ALA A 36 -87.06 7.29 2.44
C ALA A 36 -85.78 6.52 2.15
N PRO A 37 -85.29 6.46 0.89
CA PRO A 37 -84.02 5.80 0.58
C PRO A 37 -82.92 6.46 1.43
N ARG A 38 -82.12 5.67 2.14
CA ARG A 38 -80.95 6.22 2.81
C ARG A 38 -80.04 6.76 1.71
N LEU A 39 -79.39 7.91 1.90
CA LEU A 39 -78.45 8.47 0.91
C LEU A 39 -77.33 7.46 0.54
N ILE A 40 -77.06 6.50 1.42
CA ILE A 40 -76.19 5.33 1.20
C ILE A 40 -76.69 4.42 0.06
N ASP A 41 -77.99 4.32 -0.18
CA ASP A 41 -78.61 3.49 -1.23
C ASP A 41 -78.49 4.12 -2.63
N MET A 42 -78.11 5.40 -2.72
CA MET A 42 -77.86 6.12 -3.98
C MET A 42 -76.41 5.99 -4.47
N LEU A 43 -75.52 5.41 -3.66
CA LEU A 43 -74.12 5.24 -3.97
C LEU A 43 -73.87 3.83 -4.54
N PRO A 44 -72.91 3.67 -5.46
CA PRO A 44 -72.48 2.35 -5.92
C PRO A 44 -72.12 1.47 -4.73
N GLY A 45 -72.48 0.18 -4.76
CA GLY A 45 -72.20 -0.76 -3.66
C GLY A 45 -70.71 -0.91 -3.32
N ASP A 46 -69.81 -0.45 -4.18
CA ASP A 46 -68.35 -0.44 -3.99
C ASP A 46 -67.78 0.90 -3.48
N PHE A 47 -68.62 1.90 -3.22
CA PHE A 47 -68.19 3.26 -2.85
C PHE A 47 -67.37 3.28 -1.56
N ASN A 48 -67.84 2.62 -0.50
CA ASN A 48 -67.12 2.55 0.78
C ASN A 48 -65.75 1.86 0.65
N GLN A 49 -65.66 0.85 -0.22
CA GLN A 49 -64.40 0.16 -0.50
C GLN A 49 -63.41 1.08 -1.25
N LYS A 50 -63.89 1.88 -2.20
CA LYS A 50 -63.08 2.88 -2.92
C LYS A 50 -62.57 3.99 -2.00
N ILE A 51 -63.41 4.47 -1.07
CA ILE A 51 -63.01 5.47 -0.07
C ILE A 51 -61.96 4.92 0.89
N ARG A 52 -62.14 3.69 1.37
CA ARG A 52 -61.13 3.01 2.19
C ARG A 52 -59.81 2.87 1.45
N THR A 53 -59.84 2.43 0.20
CA THR A 53 -58.64 2.30 -0.66
C THR A 53 -57.94 3.65 -0.88
N LEU A 54 -58.72 4.72 -1.08
CA LEU A 54 -58.19 6.09 -1.23
C LEU A 54 -57.50 6.55 0.06
N ASN A 55 -58.12 6.34 1.23
CA ASN A 55 -57.54 6.70 2.53
C ASN A 55 -56.27 5.90 2.83
N GLU A 56 -56.25 4.59 2.56
CA GLU A 56 -55.06 3.74 2.74
C GLU A 56 -53.90 4.23 1.86
N ARG A 57 -54.16 4.55 0.58
CA ARG A 57 -53.14 5.10 -0.33
C ARG A 57 -52.66 6.49 0.08
N LEU A 58 -53.57 7.35 0.52
CA LEU A 58 -53.22 8.70 0.99
C LEU A 58 -52.33 8.63 2.24
N VAL A 59 -52.66 7.76 3.19
CA VAL A 59 -51.86 7.56 4.40
C VAL A 59 -50.49 7.02 4.06
N GLN A 60 -50.42 6.00 3.20
CA GLN A 60 -49.14 5.46 2.76
C GLN A 60 -48.27 6.55 2.11
N TYR A 61 -48.84 7.34 1.20
CA TYR A 61 -48.16 8.46 0.56
C TYR A 61 -47.65 9.50 1.57
N LEU A 62 -48.47 9.89 2.55
CA LEU A 62 -48.07 10.85 3.59
C LEU A 62 -46.97 10.30 4.51
N VAL A 63 -46.97 9.00 4.81
CA VAL A 63 -45.88 8.35 5.58
C VAL A 63 -44.58 8.36 4.78
N GLU A 64 -44.65 8.04 3.49
CA GLU A 64 -43.49 8.05 2.58
C GLU A 64 -42.93 9.47 2.48
N CYS A 65 -43.76 10.48 2.24
CA CYS A 65 -43.33 11.88 2.18
C CYS A 65 -42.74 12.39 3.52
N GLU A 66 -43.32 12.03 4.67
CA GLU A 66 -42.77 12.42 5.99
C GLU A 66 -41.41 11.76 6.25
N LYS A 67 -41.24 10.51 5.81
CA LYS A 67 -39.97 9.77 5.90
C LYS A 67 -38.91 10.41 5.01
N GLU A 68 -39.23 10.64 3.74
CA GLU A 68 -38.35 11.29 2.77
C GLU A 68 -37.93 12.68 3.25
N TYR A 69 -38.86 13.48 3.80
CA TYR A 69 -38.56 14.78 4.39
C TYR A 69 -37.59 14.68 5.56
N LYS A 70 -37.78 13.74 6.48
CA LYS A 70 -36.89 13.57 7.64
C LYS A 70 -35.50 13.14 7.23
N GLU A 71 -35.40 12.15 6.34
CA GLU A 71 -34.12 11.68 5.80
C GLU A 71 -33.39 12.82 5.07
N ALA A 72 -34.11 13.58 4.23
CA ALA A 72 -33.54 14.73 3.52
C ALA A 72 -33.13 15.88 4.46
N LEU A 73 -33.85 16.12 5.56
CA LEU A 73 -33.51 17.14 6.55
C LEU A 73 -32.33 16.72 7.45
N GLU A 74 -32.25 15.44 7.80
CA GLU A 74 -31.15 14.87 8.59
C GLU A 74 -29.84 14.97 7.81
N GLU A 75 -29.82 14.50 6.56
CA GLU A 75 -28.65 14.53 5.67
C GLU A 75 -28.42 15.91 5.01
N LEU A 76 -29.35 16.84 5.18
CA LEU A 76 -29.36 18.15 4.52
C LEU A 76 -29.24 18.07 2.99
N ASP A 77 -29.95 17.11 2.39
CA ASP A 77 -30.06 16.96 0.93
C ASP A 77 -30.89 18.11 0.35
N VAL A 78 -30.18 19.13 -0.13
CA VAL A 78 -30.78 20.35 -0.66
C VAL A 78 -31.71 20.09 -1.84
N THR A 79 -31.37 19.15 -2.72
CA THR A 79 -32.16 18.88 -3.93
C THR A 79 -33.48 18.22 -3.54
N SER A 80 -33.42 17.17 -2.73
CA SER A 80 -34.61 16.49 -2.22
C SER A 80 -35.50 17.43 -1.40
N LEU A 81 -34.90 18.24 -0.51
CA LEU A 81 -35.65 19.23 0.27
C LEU A 81 -36.33 20.28 -0.60
N LYS A 82 -35.69 20.72 -1.68
CA LYS A 82 -36.30 21.66 -2.63
C LYS A 82 -37.50 21.03 -3.35
N ASP A 83 -37.38 19.80 -3.83
CA ASP A 83 -38.47 19.10 -4.52
C ASP A 83 -39.67 18.88 -3.56
N ILE A 84 -39.38 18.59 -2.29
CA ILE A 84 -40.38 18.50 -1.21
C ILE A 84 -41.02 19.86 -0.93
N LEU A 85 -40.24 20.95 -0.91
CA LEU A 85 -40.75 22.32 -0.74
C LEU A 85 -41.64 22.72 -1.92
N ASP A 86 -41.23 22.47 -3.16
CA ASP A 86 -42.03 22.74 -4.37
C ASP A 86 -43.36 21.98 -4.33
N THR A 87 -43.31 20.69 -4.00
CA THR A 87 -44.51 19.84 -3.91
C THR A 87 -45.42 20.27 -2.76
N SER A 88 -44.86 20.49 -1.56
CA SER A 88 -45.63 20.90 -0.39
C SER A 88 -46.22 22.30 -0.56
N GLN A 89 -45.54 23.23 -1.24
CA GLN A 89 -46.06 24.55 -1.58
C GLN A 89 -47.22 24.44 -2.56
N GLN A 90 -47.07 23.64 -3.62
CA GLN A 90 -48.09 23.45 -4.64
C GLN A 90 -49.39 22.88 -4.06
N TRP A 91 -49.28 21.92 -3.14
CA TRP A 91 -50.43 21.21 -2.56
C TRP A 91 -50.85 21.70 -1.17
N ASN A 92 -50.24 22.78 -0.66
CA ASN A 92 -50.42 23.25 0.72
C ASN A 92 -51.90 23.48 1.10
N SER A 93 -52.68 24.10 0.20
CA SER A 93 -54.11 24.37 0.43
C SER A 93 -54.91 23.08 0.64
N LEU A 94 -54.66 22.06 -0.18
CA LEU A 94 -55.28 20.76 -0.06
C LEU A 94 -54.85 20.05 1.24
N PHE A 95 -53.56 20.07 1.57
CA PHE A 95 -53.05 19.45 2.80
C PHE A 95 -53.62 20.08 4.07
N ILE A 96 -53.79 21.41 4.10
CA ILE A 96 -54.49 22.11 5.20
C ILE A 96 -55.94 21.62 5.30
N LYS A 97 -56.68 21.57 4.19
CA LYS A 97 -58.07 21.09 4.18
C LYS A 97 -58.21 19.62 4.59
N ILE A 98 -57.24 18.78 4.24
CA ILE A 98 -57.16 17.39 4.70
C ILE A 98 -56.98 17.37 6.22
N GLN A 99 -56.03 18.12 6.77
CA GLN A 99 -55.81 18.19 8.22
C GLN A 99 -57.03 18.75 8.97
N ASP A 100 -57.65 19.83 8.47
CA ASP A 100 -58.84 20.44 9.05
C ASP A 100 -60.04 19.49 9.04
N HIS A 101 -60.27 18.80 7.91
CA HIS A 101 -61.34 17.81 7.82
C HIS A 101 -61.15 16.70 8.85
N TYR A 102 -59.95 16.11 8.92
CA TYR A 102 -59.67 15.05 9.89
C TYR A 102 -59.75 15.53 11.35
N ASN A 103 -59.37 16.77 11.65
CA ASN A 103 -59.51 17.35 12.99
C ASN A 103 -60.98 17.55 13.40
N ILE A 104 -61.89 17.81 12.45
CA ILE A 104 -63.32 18.01 12.71
C ILE A 104 -64.06 16.68 12.91
N TYR A 105 -63.65 15.59 12.24
CA TYR A 105 -64.35 14.29 12.26
C TYR A 105 -63.82 13.28 13.29
N HIS A 106 -62.72 13.58 13.98
CA HIS A 106 -62.12 12.68 14.96
C HIS A 106 -62.97 12.47 16.23
N THR A 107 -64.10 13.17 16.38
CA THR A 107 -64.98 13.11 17.56
C THR A 107 -66.15 12.12 17.44
N ILE A 108 -66.29 11.36 16.35
CA ILE A 108 -67.51 10.55 16.09
C ILE A 108 -67.28 9.02 16.02
N ASP A 109 -66.04 8.49 15.97
CA ASP A 109 -65.85 7.03 16.01
C ASP A 109 -64.55 6.62 16.72
N ASP A 110 -64.70 6.08 17.93
CA ASP A 110 -63.66 5.64 18.84
C ASP A 110 -63.40 4.13 18.63
N SER A 111 -62.68 3.78 17.55
CA SER A 111 -61.92 2.52 17.52
C SER A 111 -60.82 2.51 16.44
N ALA A 112 -59.57 2.60 16.91
CA ALA A 112 -58.38 1.98 16.29
C ALA A 112 -57.99 2.30 14.82
N ASN A 113 -57.88 3.57 14.42
CA ASN A 113 -57.29 3.92 13.11
C ASN A 113 -55.95 4.67 13.22
N ALA A 114 -54.90 4.15 12.57
CA ALA A 114 -53.59 4.80 12.40
C ALA A 114 -53.65 6.07 11.52
N VAL A 115 -54.74 6.22 10.76
CA VAL A 115 -54.96 7.27 9.75
C VAL A 115 -54.96 8.70 10.32
N PRO A 116 -55.71 9.03 11.39
CA PRO A 116 -55.76 10.41 11.88
C PRO A 116 -54.47 10.87 12.55
N ILE A 117 -53.72 9.95 13.18
CA ILE A 117 -52.44 10.24 13.83
C ILE A 117 -51.39 10.63 12.79
N THR A 118 -51.31 9.89 11.67
CA THR A 118 -50.39 10.17 10.58
C THR A 118 -50.71 11.50 9.91
N ILE A 119 -51.98 11.76 9.61
CA ILE A 119 -52.43 13.00 8.95
C ILE A 119 -52.17 14.23 9.82
N LYS A 120 -52.34 14.11 11.15
CA LYS A 120 -52.05 15.19 12.11
C LYS A 120 -50.55 15.46 12.31
N LYS A 121 -49.69 14.46 12.10
CA LYS A 121 -48.24 14.57 12.34
C LYS A 121 -47.45 15.07 11.13
N PHE A 122 -47.98 14.93 9.91
CA PHE A 122 -47.32 15.34 8.67
C PHE A 122 -46.96 16.84 8.68
N ALA A 123 -45.74 17.18 8.29
CA ALA A 123 -45.26 18.56 8.25
C ALA A 123 -45.86 19.35 7.08
N LEU A 124 -46.58 20.44 7.38
CA LEU A 124 -47.03 21.40 6.37
C LEU A 124 -45.88 22.28 5.87
N PHE A 125 -46.05 22.88 4.69
CA PHE A 125 -45.06 23.76 4.06
C PHE A 125 -44.42 24.79 5.01
N PRO A 126 -45.16 25.56 5.86
CA PRO A 126 -44.54 26.51 6.78
C PRO A 126 -43.59 25.88 7.79
N LYS A 127 -43.93 24.68 8.30
CA LYS A 127 -43.11 23.95 9.29
C LYS A 127 -41.85 23.39 8.64
N ILE A 128 -41.95 22.91 7.40
CA ILE A 128 -40.79 22.45 6.61
C ILE A 128 -39.81 23.63 6.42
N VAL A 129 -40.32 24.80 6.01
CA VAL A 129 -39.53 26.04 5.85
C VAL A 129 -38.84 26.45 7.15
N GLU A 130 -39.53 26.43 8.29
CA GLU A 130 -38.97 26.76 9.61
C GLU A 130 -37.87 25.78 10.05
N SER A 131 -37.99 24.50 9.70
CA SER A 131 -37.05 23.45 10.12
C SER A 131 -35.68 23.50 9.44
N ILE A 132 -35.58 24.15 8.28
CA ILE A 132 -34.35 24.20 7.46
C ILE A 132 -33.35 25.22 8.04
N ALA A 133 -33.83 26.38 8.50
CA ALA A 133 -32.98 27.47 8.98
C ALA A 133 -32.01 27.08 10.12
N PRO A 134 -32.43 26.32 11.16
CA PRO A 134 -31.52 25.84 12.20
C PRO A 134 -30.37 24.98 11.67
N ARG A 135 -30.64 24.09 10.70
CA ARG A 135 -29.63 23.18 10.14
C ARG A 135 -28.60 23.92 9.30
N ILE A 136 -29.03 24.89 8.48
CA ILE A 136 -28.09 25.74 7.73
C ILE A 136 -27.28 26.62 8.70
N THR A 137 -27.89 27.11 9.79
CA THR A 137 -27.19 27.88 10.83
C THR A 137 -26.09 27.05 11.52
N GLU A 138 -26.38 25.79 11.80
CA GLU A 138 -25.41 24.85 12.37
C GLU A 138 -24.26 24.57 11.38
N LEU A 139 -24.57 24.29 10.12
CA LEU A 139 -23.57 24.07 9.07
C LEU A 139 -22.65 25.29 8.87
N ARG A 140 -23.21 26.51 8.84
CA ARG A 140 -22.43 27.76 8.83
C ARG A 140 -21.49 27.84 10.02
N ARG A 141 -21.97 27.52 11.23
CA ARG A 141 -21.18 27.59 12.46
C ARG A 141 -20.01 26.61 12.42
N GLU A 142 -20.24 25.39 11.95
CA GLU A 142 -19.19 24.38 11.77
C GLU A 142 -18.12 24.85 10.77
N LEU A 143 -18.53 25.35 9.60
CA LEU A 143 -17.62 25.85 8.58
C LEU A 143 -16.76 27.02 9.07
N ILE A 144 -17.33 27.96 9.84
CA ILE A 144 -16.59 29.12 10.37
C ILE A 144 -15.59 28.72 11.45
N ARG A 145 -15.94 27.74 12.31
CA ARG A 145 -15.08 27.28 13.41
C ARG A 145 -13.96 26.35 12.97
N GLN A 146 -14.01 25.84 11.74
CA GLN A 146 -13.03 24.91 11.26
C GLN A 146 -11.67 25.60 11.03
N GLU A 147 -10.64 25.13 11.73
CA GLU A 147 -9.25 25.53 11.48
C GLU A 147 -8.65 24.65 10.37
N LEU A 148 -8.00 25.27 9.39
CA LEU A 148 -7.36 24.53 8.29
C LEU A 148 -6.09 23.78 8.73
N ILE A 149 -5.36 24.29 9.73
CA ILE A 149 -4.21 23.60 10.34
C ILE A 149 -4.65 23.00 11.67
N ASN A 150 -4.82 21.68 11.72
CA ASN A 150 -5.28 20.93 12.87
C ASN A 150 -4.61 19.54 12.91
N ASP A 151 -4.96 18.69 13.87
CA ASP A 151 -4.29 17.39 14.06
C ASP A 151 -4.48 16.43 12.87
N LEU A 152 -5.58 16.54 12.12
CA LEU A 152 -5.81 15.74 10.90
C LEU A 152 -4.96 16.24 9.72
N THR A 153 -4.73 17.56 9.65
CA THR A 153 -4.01 18.18 8.53
C THR A 153 -2.51 18.37 8.75
N LYS A 154 -2.04 18.12 9.98
CA LYS A 154 -0.61 17.94 10.31
C LYS A 154 -0.08 16.55 9.95
N GLY A 155 -0.98 15.58 9.79
CA GLY A 155 -0.65 14.19 9.49
C GLY A 155 -0.33 13.93 8.00
N PHE A 156 -0.43 12.66 7.63
CA PHE A 156 -0.14 12.16 6.28
C PHE A 156 -1.12 12.70 5.22
N SER A 157 -0.72 12.66 3.94
CA SER A 157 -1.50 13.21 2.82
C SER A 157 -2.96 12.76 2.80
N LYS A 158 -3.22 11.46 2.95
CA LYS A 158 -4.58 10.92 2.90
C LYS A 158 -5.53 11.53 3.95
N GLN A 159 -5.10 11.64 5.21
CA GLN A 159 -5.94 12.22 6.27
C GLN A 159 -6.23 13.71 6.01
N ARG A 160 -5.23 14.42 5.49
CA ARG A 160 -5.35 15.82 5.10
C ARG A 160 -6.28 16.00 3.89
N ASP A 161 -6.15 15.15 2.87
CA ASP A 161 -7.00 15.17 1.67
C ASP A 161 -8.45 14.84 2.04
N GLU A 162 -8.69 13.79 2.83
CA GLU A 162 -10.03 13.45 3.36
C GLU A 162 -10.66 14.60 4.15
N PHE A 163 -9.86 15.31 4.96
CA PHE A 163 -10.32 16.48 5.68
C PHE A 163 -10.82 17.58 4.72
N TYR A 164 -10.02 17.94 3.71
CA TYR A 164 -10.42 18.96 2.75
C TYR A 164 -11.58 18.52 1.86
N SER A 165 -11.68 17.23 1.53
CA SER A 165 -12.79 16.66 0.78
C SER A 165 -14.12 16.80 1.55
N LYS A 166 -14.14 16.41 2.82
CA LYS A 166 -15.30 16.60 3.72
C LYS A 166 -15.64 18.07 3.94
N LEU A 167 -14.63 18.93 4.02
CA LEU A 167 -14.83 20.37 4.11
C LEU A 167 -15.51 20.92 2.84
N ASN A 168 -15.09 20.43 1.67
CA ASN A 168 -15.68 20.78 0.38
C ASN A 168 -17.14 20.27 0.26
N GLU A 169 -17.44 19.07 0.74
CA GLU A 169 -18.82 18.55 0.80
C GLU A 169 -19.73 19.47 1.63
N LYS A 170 -19.33 19.79 2.87
CA LYS A 170 -20.06 20.71 3.73
C LYS A 170 -20.27 22.08 3.09
N TYR A 171 -19.22 22.63 2.49
CA TYR A 171 -19.31 23.90 1.77
C TYR A 171 -20.27 23.81 0.56
N SER A 172 -20.21 22.71 -0.20
CA SER A 172 -21.07 22.49 -1.37
C SER A 172 -22.55 22.41 -0.99
N ILE A 173 -22.87 21.78 0.15
CA ILE A 173 -24.22 21.76 0.72
C ILE A 173 -24.69 23.19 1.03
N LEU A 174 -23.87 23.99 1.73
CA LEU A 174 -24.20 25.39 2.03
C LEU A 174 -24.39 26.23 0.75
N SER A 175 -23.53 26.03 -0.25
CA SER A 175 -23.61 26.75 -1.53
C SER A 175 -24.89 26.38 -2.29
N ASN A 176 -25.23 25.08 -2.31
CA ASN A 176 -26.45 24.58 -2.94
C ASN A 176 -27.71 25.11 -2.25
N ALA A 177 -27.68 25.37 -0.94
CA ALA A 177 -28.82 25.89 -0.18
C ALA A 177 -29.34 27.24 -0.69
N LYS A 178 -28.59 27.95 -1.57
CA LYS A 178 -29.10 29.10 -2.33
C LYS A 178 -30.35 28.79 -3.14
N GLN A 179 -30.55 27.53 -3.53
CA GLN A 179 -31.78 27.09 -4.19
C GLN A 179 -33.05 27.38 -3.38
N PHE A 180 -32.91 27.55 -2.07
CA PHE A 180 -34.02 27.94 -1.21
C PHE A 180 -34.38 29.44 -1.26
N SER A 181 -33.69 30.26 -2.04
CA SER A 181 -33.91 31.71 -2.11
C SER A 181 -35.34 32.12 -2.49
N ASN A 182 -36.05 31.22 -3.17
CA ASN A 182 -37.44 31.45 -3.59
C ASN A 182 -38.46 31.25 -2.46
N TYR A 183 -38.04 30.68 -1.32
CA TYR A 183 -38.89 30.51 -0.15
C TYR A 183 -38.52 31.53 0.93
N LYS A 184 -39.51 31.97 1.72
CA LYS A 184 -39.30 32.89 2.85
C LYS A 184 -38.65 32.19 4.04
N ILE A 185 -37.45 31.63 3.86
CA ILE A 185 -36.67 31.07 4.96
C ILE A 185 -36.12 32.22 5.80
N ASN A 186 -36.25 32.14 7.12
CA ASN A 186 -35.70 33.09 8.08
C ASN A 186 -34.17 32.90 8.24
N PHE A 187 -33.43 32.89 7.12
CA PHE A 187 -31.98 32.71 7.10
C PHE A 187 -31.40 33.25 5.78
N ASP A 188 -30.37 34.10 5.88
CA ASP A 188 -29.67 34.63 4.71
C ASP A 188 -28.52 33.70 4.30
N VAL A 189 -28.83 32.77 3.40
CA VAL A 189 -27.86 31.79 2.87
C VAL A 189 -26.72 32.48 2.11
N ILE A 190 -27.01 33.58 1.41
CA ILE A 190 -26.03 34.29 0.58
C ILE A 190 -24.99 34.94 1.49
N ASN A 191 -25.42 35.64 2.54
CA ASN A 191 -24.50 36.21 3.52
C ASN A 191 -23.72 35.12 4.28
N ALA A 192 -24.39 34.03 4.68
CA ALA A 192 -23.74 32.92 5.36
C ALA A 192 -22.61 32.27 4.54
N GLU A 193 -22.85 32.02 3.25
CA GLU A 193 -21.83 31.48 2.34
C GLU A 193 -20.67 32.49 2.17
N GLN A 194 -20.97 33.78 1.99
CA GLN A 194 -19.94 34.81 1.87
C GLN A 194 -19.05 34.92 3.11
N GLU A 195 -19.61 34.81 4.31
CA GLU A 195 -18.84 34.79 5.56
C GLU A 195 -17.95 33.55 5.67
N CYS A 196 -18.47 32.37 5.33
CA CYS A 196 -17.68 31.14 5.31
C CYS A 196 -16.53 31.23 4.30
N LEU A 197 -16.82 31.73 3.09
CA LEU A 197 -15.81 31.99 2.06
C LEU A 197 -14.70 32.92 2.58
N LYS A 198 -15.08 34.07 3.18
CA LYS A 198 -14.11 35.02 3.74
C LYS A 198 -13.24 34.40 4.84
N SER A 199 -13.82 33.56 5.69
CA SER A 199 -13.07 32.85 6.75
C SER A 199 -12.03 31.89 6.14
N LEU A 200 -12.46 31.04 5.20
CA LEU A 200 -11.58 30.11 4.50
C LEU A 200 -10.49 30.83 3.70
N GLU A 201 -10.84 31.92 3.00
CA GLU A 201 -9.92 32.75 2.23
C GLU A 201 -8.82 33.35 3.10
N LYS A 202 -9.20 33.85 4.29
CA LYS A 202 -8.26 34.40 5.25
C LYS A 202 -7.26 33.34 5.71
N GLN A 203 -7.75 32.17 6.14
CA GLN A 203 -6.91 31.08 6.63
C GLN A 203 -5.96 30.55 5.55
N ILE A 204 -6.45 30.29 4.33
CA ILE A 204 -5.59 29.78 3.24
C ILE A 204 -4.57 30.83 2.78
N THR A 205 -4.91 32.12 2.87
CA THR A 205 -3.98 33.22 2.55
C THR A 205 -2.88 33.34 3.59
N GLU A 206 -3.20 33.15 4.87
CA GLU A 206 -2.21 33.10 5.95
C GLU A 206 -1.25 31.92 5.79
N ILE A 207 -1.77 30.71 5.52
CA ILE A 207 -0.96 29.52 5.21
C ILE A 207 -0.03 29.80 4.02
N SER A 208 -0.56 30.39 2.94
CA SER A 208 0.22 30.72 1.75
C SER A 208 1.34 31.73 2.05
N SER A 209 1.04 32.75 2.85
CA SER A 209 2.03 33.77 3.25
C SER A 209 3.15 33.18 4.10
N ASN A 210 2.81 32.27 5.01
CA ASN A 210 3.79 31.58 5.86
C ASN A 210 4.71 30.68 5.03
N ALA A 211 4.17 29.92 4.08
CA ALA A 211 4.96 29.14 3.13
C ALA A 211 5.89 30.04 2.28
N GLU A 212 5.36 31.13 1.73
CA GLU A 212 6.16 32.06 0.91
C GLU A 212 7.27 32.75 1.73
N THR A 213 7.03 33.05 3.01
CA THR A 213 8.03 33.66 3.89
C THR A 213 9.22 32.73 4.12
N LEU A 214 8.95 31.46 4.44
CA LEU A 214 9.98 30.44 4.62
C LEU A 214 10.74 30.17 3.32
N LEU A 215 10.03 30.11 2.19
CA LEU A 215 10.65 29.95 0.86
C LEU A 215 11.56 31.13 0.52
N ASN A 216 11.15 32.38 0.79
CA ASN A 216 11.97 33.53 0.48
C ASN A 216 13.28 33.55 1.29
N ARG A 217 13.26 33.05 2.54
CA ARG A 217 14.47 32.87 3.36
C ARG A 217 15.37 31.79 2.77
N PHE A 218 14.80 30.64 2.38
CA PHE A 218 15.52 29.58 1.66
C PHE A 218 16.22 30.10 0.38
N ILE A 219 15.51 30.88 -0.44
CA ILE A 219 16.05 31.42 -1.69
C ILE A 219 17.25 32.34 -1.45
N ARG A 220 17.27 33.05 -0.31
CA ARG A 220 18.37 33.93 0.12
C ARG A 220 19.57 33.18 0.71
N ASP A 221 19.59 31.85 0.63
CA ASP A 221 20.60 30.99 1.23
C ASP A 221 20.70 31.15 2.76
N GLU A 222 19.60 31.54 3.41
CA GLU A 222 19.52 31.47 4.87
C GLU A 222 19.38 30.01 5.30
N ASN A 223 20.19 29.58 6.27
CA ASN A 223 20.10 28.23 6.83
C ASN A 223 18.78 28.08 7.60
N LEU A 224 17.80 27.42 6.98
CA LEU A 224 16.58 27.00 7.65
C LEU A 224 16.90 25.82 8.58
N ASN A 225 16.36 25.87 9.80
CA ASN A 225 16.37 24.72 10.68
C ASN A 225 15.28 23.71 10.29
N ARG A 226 15.30 22.50 10.87
CA ARG A 226 14.33 21.46 10.52
C ARG A 226 12.89 21.85 10.83
N GLN A 227 12.62 22.54 11.95
CA GLN A 227 11.26 22.98 12.29
C GLN A 227 10.70 23.96 11.25
N GLU A 228 11.57 24.79 10.67
CA GLU A 228 11.21 25.70 9.58
C GLU A 228 10.92 24.94 8.29
N TYR A 229 11.70 23.91 7.96
CA TYR A 229 11.39 23.02 6.83
C TYR A 229 10.09 22.24 7.04
N ASP A 230 9.86 21.68 8.22
CA ASP A 230 8.64 20.98 8.58
C ASP A 230 7.43 21.91 8.51
N SER A 231 7.58 23.16 8.96
CA SER A 231 6.57 24.20 8.82
C SER A 231 6.29 24.53 7.36
N PHE A 232 7.33 24.68 6.52
CA PHE A 232 7.14 24.89 5.09
C PHE A 232 6.39 23.74 4.45
N ASN A 233 6.81 22.50 4.70
CA ASN A 233 6.17 21.29 4.19
C ASN A 233 4.71 21.23 4.64
N LEU A 234 4.43 21.51 5.92
CA LEU A 234 3.07 21.57 6.46
C LEU A 234 2.21 22.56 5.68
N TYR A 235 2.66 23.82 5.55
CA TYR A 235 1.89 24.86 4.87
C TYR A 235 1.69 24.55 3.40
N TYR A 236 2.76 24.20 2.68
CA TYR A 236 2.71 23.91 1.25
C TYR A 236 1.85 22.67 0.95
N ASN A 237 1.97 21.61 1.73
CA ASN A 237 1.14 20.41 1.55
C ASN A 237 -0.34 20.69 1.81
N ASN A 238 -0.67 21.55 2.79
CA ASN A 238 -2.04 22.02 3.00
C ASN A 238 -2.57 22.85 1.83
N MET A 239 -1.73 23.69 1.21
CA MET A 239 -2.11 24.41 -0.01
C MET A 239 -2.41 23.46 -1.18
N ILE A 240 -1.61 22.41 -1.37
CA ILE A 240 -1.81 21.41 -2.43
C ILE A 240 -3.09 20.61 -2.19
N SER A 241 -3.30 20.08 -0.98
CA SER A 241 -4.52 19.34 -0.64
C SER A 241 -5.77 20.22 -0.75
N PHE A 242 -5.71 21.46 -0.28
CA PHE A 242 -6.78 22.44 -0.46
C PHE A 242 -7.08 22.68 -1.95
N LYS A 243 -6.04 22.89 -2.78
CA LYS A 243 -6.18 23.09 -4.23
C LYS A 243 -6.85 21.90 -4.93
N ASN A 244 -6.51 20.68 -4.53
CA ASN A 244 -7.00 19.47 -5.19
C ASN A 244 -8.43 19.11 -4.77
N GLU A 245 -8.77 19.30 -3.49
CA GLU A 245 -10.03 18.84 -2.92
C GLU A 245 -11.12 19.93 -2.86
N MET A 246 -10.74 21.19 -2.63
CA MET A 246 -11.70 22.30 -2.58
C MET A 246 -12.04 22.79 -3.98
N LYS A 247 -13.28 22.57 -4.42
CA LYS A 247 -13.77 22.94 -5.76
C LYS A 247 -14.27 24.40 -5.82
N ILE A 248 -13.61 25.31 -5.10
CA ILE A 248 -14.01 26.71 -5.01
C ILE A 248 -13.14 27.54 -5.96
N THR A 249 -13.69 27.90 -7.12
CA THR A 249 -12.98 28.62 -8.20
C THR A 249 -12.57 30.05 -7.83
N LYS A 250 -13.16 30.62 -6.78
CA LYS A 250 -12.89 32.00 -6.34
C LYS A 250 -11.52 32.17 -5.70
N PHE A 251 -10.90 31.09 -5.23
CA PHE A 251 -9.58 31.16 -4.60
C PHE A 251 -8.48 31.06 -5.66
N GLU A 252 -7.60 32.06 -5.72
CA GLU A 252 -6.40 32.05 -6.57
C GLU A 252 -5.28 31.13 -6.01
N ILE A 253 -5.64 30.00 -5.40
CA ILE A 253 -4.69 29.09 -4.77
C ILE A 253 -3.75 28.45 -5.81
N SER A 254 -4.25 28.16 -7.02
CA SER A 254 -3.43 27.65 -8.13
C SER A 254 -2.29 28.61 -8.47
N HIS A 255 -2.60 29.89 -8.65
CA HIS A 255 -1.59 30.92 -8.91
C HIS A 255 -0.58 31.06 -7.76
N LYS A 256 -1.03 30.98 -6.50
CA LYS A 256 -0.13 31.01 -5.32
C LYS A 256 0.80 29.79 -5.28
N THR A 257 0.29 28.59 -5.55
CA THR A 257 1.11 27.37 -5.61
C THR A 257 2.12 27.43 -6.75
N GLU A 258 1.72 27.87 -7.94
CA GLU A 258 2.60 28.03 -9.10
C GLU A 258 3.69 29.07 -8.85
N LYS A 259 3.38 30.18 -8.19
CA LYS A 259 4.36 31.20 -7.79
C LYS A 259 5.44 30.62 -6.87
N ILE A 260 5.05 29.79 -5.89
CA ILE A 260 6.00 29.08 -5.00
C ILE A 260 6.87 28.12 -5.82
N GLU A 261 6.27 27.31 -6.70
CA GLU A 261 7.03 26.39 -7.55
C GLU A 261 8.03 27.13 -8.44
N ASN A 262 7.60 28.20 -9.12
CA ASN A 262 8.45 28.98 -10.01
C ASN A 262 9.66 29.58 -9.29
N LYS A 263 9.44 30.18 -8.11
CA LYS A 263 10.52 30.71 -7.27
C LYS A 263 11.52 29.63 -6.83
N PHE A 264 11.02 28.44 -6.50
CA PHE A 264 11.88 27.30 -6.17
C PHE A 264 12.71 26.87 -7.39
N PHE A 265 12.10 26.79 -8.58
CA PHE A 265 12.80 26.45 -9.81
C PHE A 265 13.81 27.50 -10.27
N GLU A 266 13.56 28.77 -10.00
CA GLU A 266 14.55 29.84 -10.22
C GLU A 266 15.80 29.62 -9.38
N LYS A 267 15.66 29.21 -8.11
CA LYS A 267 16.80 28.87 -7.25
C LYS A 267 17.60 27.68 -7.79
N ILE A 268 16.91 26.65 -8.30
CA ILE A 268 17.57 25.49 -8.93
C ILE A 268 18.38 25.93 -10.15
N ARG A 269 17.80 26.78 -11.01
CA ARG A 269 18.51 27.32 -12.19
C ARG A 269 19.74 28.14 -11.79
N GLN A 270 19.67 28.86 -10.67
CA GLN A 270 20.84 29.57 -10.14
C GLN A 270 21.95 28.60 -9.73
N TRP A 271 21.62 27.51 -9.02
CA TRP A 271 22.60 26.48 -8.67
C TRP A 271 23.17 25.77 -9.90
N GLU A 272 22.33 25.47 -10.90
CA GLU A 272 22.75 24.89 -12.19
C GLU A 272 23.77 25.81 -12.88
N ALA A 273 23.48 27.11 -13.02
CA ALA A 273 24.41 28.09 -13.59
C ALA A 273 25.71 28.24 -12.78
N GLN A 274 25.66 28.12 -11.44
CA GLN A 274 26.85 28.12 -10.59
C GLN A 274 27.71 26.88 -10.83
N ILE A 275 27.12 25.69 -11.01
CA ILE A 275 27.84 24.46 -11.34
C ILE A 275 28.47 24.58 -12.73
N GLU A 276 27.74 25.12 -13.71
CA GLU A 276 28.25 25.31 -15.08
C GLU A 276 29.46 26.25 -15.14
N SER A 277 29.44 27.31 -14.32
CA SER A 277 30.52 28.29 -14.24
C SER A 277 31.65 27.91 -13.26
N ALA A 278 31.48 26.84 -12.48
CA ALA A 278 32.46 26.42 -11.48
C ALA A 278 33.78 25.94 -12.12
N THR A 279 34.88 26.54 -11.68
CA THR A 279 36.23 26.17 -12.09
C THR A 279 36.82 25.06 -11.21
N ARG A 280 36.40 24.96 -9.94
CA ARG A 280 36.86 23.96 -8.97
C ARG A 280 35.79 22.89 -8.73
N ILE A 281 36.22 21.64 -8.56
CA ILE A 281 35.33 20.51 -8.26
C ILE A 281 34.75 20.61 -6.84
N ASP A 282 35.50 21.19 -5.89
CA ASP A 282 35.01 21.46 -4.53
C ASP A 282 33.73 22.29 -4.52
N ASP A 283 33.64 23.29 -5.40
CA ASP A 283 32.49 24.18 -5.48
C ASP A 283 31.27 23.44 -6.05
N VAL A 284 31.49 22.57 -7.04
CA VAL A 284 30.45 21.68 -7.58
C VAL A 284 29.92 20.73 -6.50
N ALA A 285 30.81 20.11 -5.72
CA ALA A 285 30.42 19.21 -4.63
C ALA A 285 29.55 19.94 -3.59
N LYS A 286 29.95 21.14 -3.16
CA LYS A 286 29.18 21.96 -2.21
C LYS A 286 27.79 22.33 -2.72
N ILE A 287 27.68 22.74 -3.98
CA ILE A 287 26.37 23.10 -4.57
C ILE A 287 25.47 21.86 -4.65
N LEU A 288 26.00 20.71 -5.09
CA LEU A 288 25.25 19.46 -5.11
C LEU A 288 24.77 19.04 -3.72
N ILE A 289 25.61 19.19 -2.69
CA ILE A 289 25.23 18.96 -1.29
C ILE A 289 24.08 19.90 -0.87
N HIS A 290 24.14 21.19 -1.21
CA HIS A 290 23.03 22.12 -0.92
C HIS A 290 21.73 21.75 -1.67
N MET A 291 21.85 21.34 -2.94
CA MET A 291 20.71 20.87 -3.72
C MET A 291 20.07 19.63 -3.09
N LYS A 292 20.90 18.65 -2.68
CA LYS A 292 20.44 17.43 -2.04
C LYS A 292 19.83 17.71 -0.67
N HIS A 293 20.47 18.56 0.14
CA HIS A 293 19.93 19.01 1.42
C HIS A 293 18.53 19.63 1.24
N ALA A 294 18.35 20.49 0.23
CA ALA A 294 17.02 21.05 -0.06
C ALA A 294 16.02 19.98 -0.50
N ALA A 295 16.43 19.01 -1.33
CA ALA A 295 15.58 17.91 -1.77
C ALA A 295 15.10 17.03 -0.60
N ASP A 296 15.99 16.72 0.35
CA ASP A 296 15.67 15.85 1.47
C ASP A 296 14.84 16.53 2.57
N ASN A 297 14.88 17.87 2.62
CA ASN A 297 14.09 18.66 3.57
C ASN A 297 12.79 19.22 2.97
N ILE A 298 12.69 19.37 1.65
CA ILE A 298 11.49 19.89 0.98
C ILE A 298 10.85 18.77 0.14
N LEU A 299 10.16 17.87 0.84
CA LEU A 299 9.73 16.57 0.33
C LEU A 299 8.88 16.65 -0.95
N SER A 300 8.00 17.65 -1.05
CA SER A 300 7.10 17.82 -2.20
C SER A 300 7.86 18.13 -3.50
N PHE A 301 9.10 18.62 -3.41
CA PHE A 301 9.97 18.90 -4.56
C PHE A 301 11.06 17.84 -4.77
N LYS A 302 11.26 16.91 -3.82
CA LYS A 302 12.31 15.88 -3.86
C LYS A 302 12.39 15.13 -5.19
N PRO A 303 11.28 14.60 -5.79
CA PRO A 303 11.37 13.87 -7.05
C PRO A 303 11.85 14.74 -8.22
N LYS A 304 11.41 16.01 -8.26
CA LYS A 304 11.82 16.95 -9.31
C LYS A 304 13.29 17.37 -9.11
N MET A 305 13.73 17.53 -7.86
CA MET A 305 15.12 17.82 -7.50
C MET A 305 16.05 16.67 -7.85
N HIS A 306 15.70 15.42 -7.54
CA HIS A 306 16.51 14.26 -7.87
C HIS A 306 16.77 14.16 -9.37
N LYS A 307 15.72 14.27 -10.18
CA LYS A 307 15.84 14.30 -11.64
C LYS A 307 16.77 15.41 -12.13
N LYS A 308 16.77 16.56 -11.45
CA LYS A 308 17.65 17.68 -11.78
C LYS A 308 19.10 17.43 -11.38
N ILE A 309 19.33 16.87 -10.19
CA ILE A 309 20.67 16.43 -9.77
C ILE A 309 21.22 15.38 -10.74
N ASP A 310 20.42 14.39 -11.13
CA ASP A 310 20.82 13.37 -12.12
C ASP A 310 21.21 14.00 -13.46
N ALA A 311 20.40 14.94 -13.97
CA ALA A 311 20.69 15.64 -15.22
C ALA A 311 22.01 16.43 -15.13
N ILE A 312 22.22 17.15 -14.02
CA ILE A 312 23.46 17.92 -13.79
C ILE A 312 24.67 16.99 -13.70
N LEU A 313 24.55 15.85 -13.00
CA LEU A 313 25.64 14.88 -12.87
C LEU A 313 26.02 14.24 -14.22
N VAL A 314 25.02 13.87 -15.03
CA VAL A 314 25.22 13.36 -16.40
C VAL A 314 25.89 14.42 -17.27
N GLU A 315 25.42 15.65 -17.20
CA GLU A 315 25.99 16.75 -17.96
C GLU A 315 27.43 17.07 -17.53
N PHE A 316 27.69 17.09 -16.23
CA PHE A 316 29.03 17.30 -15.66
C PHE A 316 30.00 16.21 -16.12
N LYS A 317 29.54 14.94 -16.13
CA LYS A 317 30.28 13.78 -16.66
C LYS A 317 30.62 13.95 -18.14
N ASN A 318 29.70 14.49 -18.95
CA ASN A 318 29.88 14.66 -20.39
C ASN A 318 30.71 15.90 -20.79
N ARG A 319 30.62 17.00 -20.04
CA ARG A 319 31.24 18.29 -20.40
C ARG A 319 32.74 18.38 -20.04
N LYS A 320 33.20 17.70 -18.99
CA LYS A 320 34.60 17.80 -18.55
C LYS A 320 35.48 16.82 -19.32
N LYS A 321 36.46 17.36 -20.06
CA LYS A 321 37.50 16.57 -20.77
C LYS A 321 38.48 15.85 -19.83
N ASP A 322 38.52 16.20 -18.54
CA ASP A 322 39.34 15.50 -17.52
C ASP A 322 38.59 14.23 -17.07
N PRO A 323 39.07 13.04 -17.46
CA PRO A 323 38.38 11.79 -17.11
C PRO A 323 38.39 11.50 -15.59
N THR A 324 39.27 12.15 -14.84
CA THR A 324 39.39 11.99 -13.39
C THR A 324 38.47 12.92 -12.59
N ALA A 325 37.86 13.93 -13.23
CA ALA A 325 37.08 14.96 -12.54
C ALA A 325 35.83 14.39 -11.85
N PHE A 326 35.15 13.43 -12.49
CA PHE A 326 33.97 12.78 -11.91
C PHE A 326 34.34 11.89 -10.71
N GLY A 327 35.45 11.16 -10.80
CA GLY A 327 35.97 10.39 -9.67
C GLY A 327 36.37 11.26 -8.48
N LYS A 328 37.04 12.39 -8.73
CA LYS A 328 37.35 13.40 -7.69
C LYS A 328 36.10 13.96 -7.03
N LEU A 329 35.04 14.22 -7.81
CA LEU A 329 33.75 14.64 -7.29
C LEU A 329 33.15 13.58 -6.35
N GLY A 330 33.16 12.31 -6.75
CA GLY A 330 32.72 11.19 -5.90
C GLY A 330 33.51 11.06 -4.60
N VAL A 331 34.83 11.28 -4.62
CA VAL A 331 35.68 11.29 -3.42
C VAL A 331 35.29 12.44 -2.48
N LEU A 332 35.15 13.65 -3.01
CA LEU A 332 34.77 14.82 -2.21
C LEU A 332 33.39 14.67 -1.58
N LEU A 333 32.41 14.16 -2.34
CA LEU A 333 31.08 13.86 -1.82
C LEU A 333 31.13 12.75 -0.75
N ASN A 334 31.93 11.71 -0.96
CA ASN A 334 32.05 10.61 0.02
C ASN A 334 32.86 10.99 1.29
N GLN A 335 33.59 12.11 1.25
CA GLN A 335 34.32 12.70 2.38
C GLN A 335 33.52 13.78 3.12
N ASP A 336 32.30 14.09 2.66
CA ASP A 336 31.44 15.07 3.30
C ASP A 336 31.13 14.68 4.75
N GLU A 337 31.35 15.58 5.70
CA GLU A 337 31.14 15.29 7.12
C GLU A 337 29.66 15.26 7.51
N THR A 338 28.77 15.81 6.66
CA THR A 338 27.33 15.90 6.96
C THR A 338 26.56 14.62 6.63
N GLY A 339 27.13 13.70 5.84
CA GLY A 339 26.44 12.50 5.37
C GLY A 339 25.66 12.70 4.06
N ILE A 340 25.43 13.96 3.66
CA ILE A 340 24.61 14.31 2.48
C ILE A 340 25.38 14.00 1.20
N GLY A 341 26.69 14.22 1.17
CA GLY A 341 27.49 13.84 0.01
C GLY A 341 27.47 12.33 -0.25
N GLN A 342 27.52 11.51 0.80
CA GLN A 342 27.40 10.05 0.72
C GLN A 342 26.03 9.63 0.18
N SER A 343 24.95 10.28 0.62
CA SER A 343 23.62 10.00 0.07
C SER A 343 23.51 10.36 -1.41
N ILE A 344 24.23 11.39 -1.89
CA ILE A 344 24.31 11.66 -3.33
C ILE A 344 24.95 10.48 -4.07
N VAL A 345 26.07 9.97 -3.56
CA VAL A 345 26.79 8.83 -4.15
C VAL A 345 25.96 7.55 -4.14
N ALA A 346 25.17 7.33 -3.07
CA ALA A 346 24.33 6.15 -2.92
C ALA A 346 23.04 6.20 -3.76
N GLU A 347 22.41 7.37 -3.89
CA GLU A 347 21.08 7.50 -4.47
C GLU A 347 21.07 7.77 -5.98
N HIS A 348 22.12 8.41 -6.50
CA HIS A 348 22.15 8.87 -7.88
C HIS A 348 22.89 7.91 -8.79
N THR A 349 22.20 7.49 -9.86
CA THR A 349 22.68 6.47 -10.81
C THR A 349 24.04 6.79 -11.42
N ALA A 350 24.35 8.08 -11.60
CA ALA A 350 25.63 8.54 -12.14
C ALA A 350 26.85 8.05 -11.32
N PHE A 351 26.68 7.77 -10.03
CA PHE A 351 27.75 7.27 -9.15
C PHE A 351 27.75 5.75 -8.95
N GLN A 352 26.83 4.98 -9.57
CA GLN A 352 26.80 3.52 -9.42
C GLN A 352 28.16 2.86 -9.71
N GLY A 353 28.84 3.29 -10.79
CA GLY A 353 30.18 2.80 -11.11
C GLY A 353 31.22 3.10 -10.03
N TYR A 354 31.15 4.27 -9.39
CA TYR A 354 32.05 4.64 -8.28
C TYR A 354 31.73 3.85 -7.00
N SER A 355 30.46 3.63 -6.69
CA SER A 355 30.07 2.77 -5.56
C SER A 355 30.54 1.32 -5.76
N LEU A 356 30.43 0.81 -6.99
CA LEU A 356 30.96 -0.49 -7.39
C LEU A 356 32.50 -0.55 -7.24
N SER A 357 33.22 0.50 -7.62
CA SER A 357 34.68 0.54 -7.47
C SER A 357 35.13 0.52 -6.02
N LEU A 358 34.47 1.28 -5.15
CA LEU A 358 34.71 1.24 -3.70
C LEU A 358 34.42 -0.15 -3.10
N PHE A 359 33.34 -0.80 -3.54
CA PHE A 359 33.01 -2.15 -3.09
C PHE A 359 34.07 -3.18 -3.51
N ASN A 360 34.50 -3.14 -4.78
CA ASN A 360 35.53 -4.03 -5.31
C ASN A 360 36.88 -3.81 -4.63
N GLU A 361 37.26 -2.57 -4.33
CA GLU A 361 38.51 -2.29 -3.60
C GLU A 361 38.49 -2.81 -2.15
N LYS A 362 37.32 -2.78 -1.49
CA LYS A 362 37.15 -3.34 -0.15
C LYS A 362 37.21 -4.87 -0.16
N SER A 363 36.51 -5.52 -1.09
CA SER A 363 36.43 -6.98 -1.16
C SER A 363 37.70 -7.66 -1.69
N ARG A 364 38.47 -7.01 -2.59
CA ARG A 364 39.74 -7.54 -3.13
C ARG A 364 40.81 -7.82 -2.07
N ARG A 365 40.71 -7.23 -0.88
CA ARG A 365 41.64 -7.48 0.23
C ARG A 365 41.59 -8.94 0.73
N HIS A 366 40.49 -9.65 0.45
CA HIS A 366 40.20 -10.98 0.97
C HIS A 366 40.03 -12.00 -0.17
N GLY A 367 41.15 -12.42 -0.77
CA GLY A 367 41.20 -13.39 -1.88
C GLY A 367 41.01 -14.86 -1.45
N ILE A 368 41.33 -15.79 -2.37
CA ILE A 368 41.09 -17.24 -2.18
C ILE A 368 41.71 -17.82 -0.91
N ASP A 369 42.94 -17.43 -0.57
CA ASP A 369 43.62 -17.97 0.61
C ASP A 369 42.90 -17.56 1.89
N TYR A 370 42.51 -16.29 2.02
CA TYR A 370 41.71 -15.82 3.15
C TYR A 370 40.36 -16.55 3.26
N VAL A 371 39.66 -16.70 2.13
CA VAL A 371 38.36 -17.39 2.11
C VAL A 371 38.51 -18.84 2.56
N LEU A 372 39.51 -19.55 2.05
CA LEU A 372 39.74 -20.95 2.44
C LEU A 372 40.28 -21.10 3.85
N GLU A 373 41.04 -20.15 4.38
CA GLU A 373 41.47 -20.16 5.77
C GLU A 373 40.28 -20.04 6.73
N ASN A 374 39.32 -19.17 6.41
CA ASN A 374 38.23 -18.79 7.31
C ASN A 374 36.86 -19.44 6.99
N ILE A 375 36.75 -20.22 5.90
CA ILE A 375 35.56 -21.02 5.62
C ILE A 375 35.43 -22.19 6.61
N SER A 376 34.20 -22.45 7.03
CA SER A 376 33.84 -23.60 7.87
C SER A 376 32.58 -24.29 7.35
N GLY A 377 32.33 -25.52 7.78
CA GLY A 377 31.22 -26.34 7.27
C GLY A 377 31.53 -27.83 7.33
N GLU A 378 30.53 -28.64 6.98
CA GLU A 378 30.63 -30.10 6.95
C GLU A 378 31.34 -30.55 5.66
N VAL A 379 32.38 -31.37 5.81
CA VAL A 379 33.14 -32.02 4.72
C VAL A 379 33.69 -31.02 3.68
N LEU A 380 34.91 -30.52 3.90
CA LEU A 380 35.57 -29.47 3.10
C LEU A 380 36.96 -29.91 2.61
N ASP A 381 37.14 -30.11 1.30
CA ASP A 381 38.47 -30.22 0.69
C ASP A 381 38.96 -28.86 0.17
N LYS A 382 39.65 -28.13 1.05
CA LYS A 382 40.19 -26.79 0.76
C LYS A 382 41.18 -26.79 -0.41
N LYS A 383 41.97 -27.86 -0.59
CA LYS A 383 42.96 -27.94 -1.67
C LYS A 383 42.25 -28.08 -3.02
N LYS A 384 41.24 -28.94 -3.08
CA LYS A 384 40.41 -29.14 -4.27
C LYS A 384 39.64 -27.87 -4.62
N LEU A 385 39.01 -27.21 -3.64
CA LEU A 385 38.37 -25.90 -3.85
C LEU A 385 39.32 -24.88 -4.46
N LYS A 386 40.54 -24.78 -3.93
CA LYS A 386 41.56 -23.87 -4.46
C LYS A 386 41.84 -24.14 -5.93
N THR A 387 42.14 -25.39 -6.29
CA THR A 387 42.43 -25.78 -7.68
C THR A 387 41.24 -25.52 -8.61
N ARG A 388 40.01 -25.78 -8.16
CA ARG A 388 38.78 -25.51 -8.93
C ARG A 388 38.55 -24.02 -9.15
N TYR A 389 38.79 -23.22 -8.11
CA TYR A 389 38.66 -21.77 -8.15
C TYR A 389 39.71 -21.14 -9.07
N GLU A 390 40.97 -21.56 -8.97
CA GLU A 390 42.05 -21.09 -9.85
C GLU A 390 41.70 -21.39 -11.33
N LYS A 391 41.22 -22.61 -11.62
CA LYS A 391 40.74 -22.98 -12.96
C LYS A 391 39.59 -22.09 -13.45
N PHE A 392 38.61 -21.81 -12.58
CA PHE A 392 37.53 -20.88 -12.88
C PHE A 392 38.08 -19.48 -13.19
N HIS A 393 38.94 -18.96 -12.32
CA HIS A 393 39.46 -17.60 -12.37
C HIS A 393 40.28 -17.38 -13.64
N ASP A 394 41.16 -18.33 -14.01
CA ASP A 394 41.97 -18.25 -15.22
C ASP A 394 41.11 -18.16 -16.50
N ILE A 395 40.03 -18.94 -16.56
CA ILE A 395 39.11 -18.94 -17.71
C ILE A 395 38.30 -17.65 -17.72
N TYR A 396 37.75 -17.25 -16.57
CA TYR A 396 36.97 -16.02 -16.40
C TYR A 396 37.78 -14.80 -16.85
N ASP A 397 38.99 -14.64 -16.31
CA ASP A 397 39.90 -13.53 -16.65
C ASP A 397 40.22 -13.50 -18.14
N ARG A 398 40.48 -14.66 -18.74
CA ARG A 398 40.78 -14.76 -20.17
C ARG A 398 39.57 -14.33 -21.02
N LEU A 399 38.38 -14.81 -20.69
CA LEU A 399 37.15 -14.47 -21.42
C LEU A 399 36.82 -12.98 -21.28
N VAL A 400 36.88 -12.43 -20.07
CA VAL A 400 36.66 -10.99 -19.85
C VAL A 400 37.69 -10.18 -20.65
N LYS A 401 38.99 -10.47 -20.55
CA LYS A 401 40.03 -9.76 -21.32
C LYS A 401 39.84 -9.85 -22.84
N GLN A 402 39.37 -10.98 -23.34
CA GLN A 402 39.13 -11.19 -24.78
C GLN A 402 37.97 -10.33 -25.31
N TYR A 403 36.88 -10.24 -24.55
CA TYR A 403 35.62 -9.60 -24.96
C TYR A 403 35.39 -8.20 -24.36
N LEU A 404 36.25 -7.71 -23.47
CA LEU A 404 36.12 -6.38 -22.87
C LEU A 404 36.56 -5.28 -23.84
N LYS A 405 35.68 -4.93 -24.78
CA LYS A 405 35.88 -3.78 -25.70
C LYS A 405 34.54 -3.08 -25.94
N LEU A 406 34.61 -1.80 -26.30
CA LEU A 406 33.43 -1.00 -26.60
C LEU A 406 32.66 -1.60 -27.79
N ASN A 407 31.33 -1.70 -27.69
CA ASN A 407 30.44 -2.25 -28.73
C ASN A 407 30.72 -3.71 -29.12
N VAL A 408 31.20 -4.53 -28.18
CA VAL A 408 31.42 -5.97 -28.44
C VAL A 408 30.11 -6.72 -28.64
N VAL A 409 30.09 -7.54 -29.69
CA VAL A 409 29.05 -8.53 -29.93
C VAL A 409 29.35 -9.77 -29.08
N LEU A 410 28.49 -10.06 -28.10
CA LEU A 410 28.63 -11.19 -27.18
C LEU A 410 28.12 -12.52 -27.76
N ASP A 411 27.47 -12.51 -28.93
CA ASP A 411 26.90 -13.70 -29.56
C ASP A 411 27.85 -14.91 -29.66
N PRO A 412 29.16 -14.73 -30.01
CA PRO A 412 30.09 -15.86 -30.03
C PRO A 412 30.28 -16.48 -28.64
N LEU A 413 30.43 -15.66 -27.60
CA LEU A 413 30.58 -16.15 -26.22
C LEU A 413 29.30 -16.82 -25.73
N ILE A 414 28.14 -16.28 -26.08
CA ILE A 414 26.83 -16.88 -25.78
C ILE A 414 26.69 -18.25 -26.47
N ALA A 415 27.04 -18.34 -27.75
CA ALA A 415 26.99 -19.57 -28.52
C ALA A 415 27.95 -20.63 -27.93
N ASP A 416 29.18 -20.24 -27.61
CA ASP A 416 30.18 -21.12 -26.99
C ASP A 416 29.69 -21.61 -25.61
N THR A 417 29.09 -20.73 -24.81
CA THR A 417 28.52 -21.08 -23.50
C THR A 417 27.39 -22.10 -23.63
N LYS A 418 26.48 -21.90 -24.59
CA LYS A 418 25.36 -22.83 -24.87
C LYS A 418 25.85 -24.17 -25.39
N LEU A 419 26.82 -24.15 -26.30
CA LEU A 419 27.43 -25.37 -26.85
C LEU A 419 28.10 -26.16 -25.74
N PHE A 420 28.88 -25.47 -24.90
CA PHE A 420 29.54 -26.05 -23.74
C PHE A 420 28.54 -26.67 -22.77
N ALA A 421 27.50 -25.92 -22.39
CA ALA A 421 26.42 -26.40 -21.52
C ALA A 421 25.72 -27.64 -22.10
N GLY A 422 25.54 -27.69 -23.43
CA GLY A 422 24.96 -28.84 -24.13
C GLY A 422 25.70 -30.16 -23.89
N TYR A 423 27.03 -30.13 -23.73
CA TYR A 423 27.83 -31.33 -23.44
C TYR A 423 27.72 -31.82 -21.99
N VAL A 424 27.37 -30.94 -21.06
CA VAL A 424 27.27 -31.25 -19.62
C VAL A 424 25.82 -31.30 -19.10
N LYS A 425 24.86 -31.20 -20.03
CA LYS A 425 23.43 -31.15 -19.72
C LYS A 425 22.93 -32.49 -19.19
N GLN A 426 22.22 -32.42 -18.08
CA GLN A 426 21.61 -33.55 -17.40
C GLN A 426 20.35 -34.02 -18.11
N GLN A 427 20.14 -35.33 -18.13
CA GLN A 427 18.94 -35.92 -18.69
C GLN A 427 17.86 -36.08 -17.61
N PRO A 428 16.58 -35.80 -17.90
CA PRO A 428 15.54 -35.74 -16.88
C PRO A 428 15.30 -37.01 -16.05
N LYS A 429 15.69 -38.17 -16.58
CA LYS A 429 15.46 -39.49 -15.95
C LYS A 429 16.74 -40.18 -15.49
N ASP A 430 17.89 -39.56 -15.73
CA ASP A 430 19.21 -40.11 -15.44
C ASP A 430 20.18 -38.95 -15.20
N ILE A 431 20.11 -38.39 -13.98
CA ILE A 431 21.04 -37.33 -13.56
C ILE A 431 22.39 -38.00 -13.28
N GLN A 432 23.37 -37.71 -14.12
CA GLN A 432 24.73 -38.21 -13.97
C GLN A 432 25.60 -37.08 -13.41
N TRP A 433 25.71 -37.03 -12.09
CA TRP A 433 26.59 -36.07 -11.42
C TRP A 433 27.98 -36.65 -11.21
N ASP A 434 28.64 -37.09 -12.28
CA ASP A 434 29.92 -37.77 -12.23
C ASP A 434 31.12 -36.80 -12.33
N SER A 435 32.34 -37.33 -12.29
CA SER A 435 33.54 -36.50 -12.43
C SER A 435 33.61 -35.75 -13.76
N THR A 436 33.01 -36.27 -14.84
CA THR A 436 32.99 -35.64 -16.16
C THR A 436 32.24 -34.31 -16.13
N ILE A 437 31.06 -34.31 -15.50
CA ILE A 437 30.24 -33.10 -15.34
C ILE A 437 30.88 -32.14 -14.34
N ARG A 438 31.25 -32.63 -13.16
CA ARG A 438 31.75 -31.80 -12.06
C ARG A 438 33.06 -31.10 -12.38
N ASN A 439 33.93 -31.75 -13.16
CA ASN A 439 35.18 -31.16 -13.62
C ASN A 439 34.98 -29.95 -14.56
N LYS A 440 33.80 -29.85 -15.18
CA LYS A 440 33.42 -28.84 -16.14
C LYS A 440 32.57 -27.71 -15.55
N VAL A 441 31.96 -27.90 -14.37
CA VAL A 441 31.21 -26.84 -13.66
C VAL A 441 32.02 -25.56 -13.43
N PRO A 442 33.31 -25.58 -12.99
CA PRO A 442 34.09 -24.35 -12.88
C PRO A 442 34.28 -23.60 -14.21
N GLU A 443 34.39 -24.33 -15.32
CA GLU A 443 34.49 -23.73 -16.65
C GLU A 443 33.15 -23.09 -17.06
N LEU A 444 32.03 -23.76 -16.80
CA LEU A 444 30.69 -23.23 -17.05
C LEU A 444 30.43 -21.96 -16.22
N ALA A 445 30.75 -22.01 -14.93
CA ALA A 445 30.63 -20.86 -14.04
C ALA A 445 31.44 -19.67 -14.56
N ALA A 446 32.66 -19.91 -15.08
CA ALA A 446 33.50 -18.86 -15.66
C ALA A 446 32.85 -18.19 -16.87
N HIS A 447 32.19 -18.96 -17.74
CA HIS A 447 31.44 -18.42 -18.88
C HIS A 447 30.24 -17.59 -18.44
N VAL A 448 29.44 -18.11 -17.49
CA VAL A 448 28.27 -17.41 -16.94
C VAL A 448 28.68 -16.08 -16.30
N PHE A 449 29.70 -16.09 -15.44
CA PHE A 449 30.18 -14.85 -14.81
C PHE A 449 30.86 -13.91 -15.80
N ALA A 450 31.60 -14.40 -16.80
CA ALA A 450 32.18 -13.54 -17.83
C ALA A 450 31.08 -12.82 -18.63
N LEU A 451 30.02 -13.54 -19.03
CA LEU A 451 28.86 -12.93 -19.68
C LEU A 451 28.20 -11.88 -18.78
N TRP A 452 27.93 -12.22 -17.53
CA TRP A 452 27.34 -11.28 -16.56
C TRP A 452 28.20 -10.03 -16.37
N THR A 453 29.52 -10.17 -16.19
CA THR A 453 30.46 -9.05 -16.10
C THR A 453 30.43 -8.18 -17.36
N LEU A 454 30.47 -8.79 -18.55
CA LEU A 454 30.55 -8.08 -19.83
C LEU A 454 29.24 -7.36 -20.18
N GLN A 455 28.09 -7.98 -19.90
CA GLN A 455 26.77 -7.35 -20.05
C GLN A 455 26.61 -6.11 -19.17
N ASN A 456 27.30 -6.07 -18.03
CA ASN A 456 27.26 -4.96 -17.08
C ASN A 456 28.53 -4.08 -17.12
N ALA A 457 29.34 -4.16 -18.19
CA ALA A 457 30.62 -3.45 -18.30
C ALA A 457 30.50 -1.94 -18.58
N GLN A 458 29.29 -1.37 -18.60
CA GLN A 458 29.06 0.05 -18.91
C GLN A 458 29.93 0.98 -18.04
N HIS A 459 30.01 0.73 -16.74
CA HIS A 459 30.74 1.58 -15.80
C HIS A 459 32.25 1.51 -15.99
N TYR A 460 32.77 0.35 -16.42
CA TYR A 460 34.16 0.23 -16.84
C TYR A 460 34.44 1.17 -18.00
N PHE A 461 33.61 1.16 -19.05
CA PHE A 461 33.83 2.02 -20.21
C PHE A 461 33.73 3.51 -19.86
N GLU A 462 32.81 3.87 -18.96
CA GLU A 462 32.66 5.23 -18.45
C GLU A 462 33.85 5.73 -17.59
N ALA A 463 34.59 4.82 -16.95
CA ALA A 463 35.74 5.15 -16.09
C ALA A 463 37.06 5.29 -16.86
N ASP A 464 37.02 5.67 -18.14
CA ASP A 464 38.22 5.90 -18.95
C ASP A 464 39.14 6.93 -18.27
N GLY A 465 40.46 6.73 -18.30
CA GLY A 465 41.43 7.61 -17.64
C GLY A 465 41.51 7.55 -16.10
N VAL A 466 40.76 6.66 -15.43
CA VAL A 466 40.94 6.34 -14.00
C VAL A 466 41.99 5.23 -13.84
N GLY A 467 42.89 5.36 -12.85
CA GLY A 467 44.07 4.48 -12.70
C GLY A 467 43.79 2.99 -12.43
N ASN A 468 42.65 2.66 -11.80
CA ASN A 468 42.21 1.28 -11.53
C ASN A 468 40.85 1.02 -12.18
N ARG A 469 40.78 1.10 -13.51
CA ARG A 469 39.51 0.96 -14.26
C ARG A 469 38.81 -0.38 -14.00
N ASP A 470 39.58 -1.44 -13.75
CA ASP A 470 39.04 -2.78 -13.47
C ASP A 470 38.16 -2.83 -12.21
N SER A 471 38.30 -1.90 -11.26
CA SER A 471 37.40 -1.85 -10.10
C SER A 471 35.98 -1.42 -10.48
N TYR A 472 35.75 -0.87 -11.67
CA TYR A 472 34.42 -0.48 -12.16
C TYR A 472 33.68 -1.62 -12.88
N LEU A 473 34.24 -2.83 -12.91
CA LEU A 473 33.55 -4.01 -13.44
C LEU A 473 32.73 -4.69 -12.36
N PHE A 474 31.55 -5.19 -12.71
CA PHE A 474 30.86 -6.17 -11.88
C PHE A 474 31.64 -7.48 -11.94
N GLN A 475 32.26 -7.88 -10.84
CA GLN A 475 33.12 -9.07 -10.75
C GLN A 475 32.63 -9.97 -9.63
N PRO A 476 32.59 -11.30 -9.83
CA PRO A 476 32.31 -12.21 -8.73
C PRO A 476 33.49 -12.18 -7.76
N HIS A 477 33.21 -12.03 -6.46
CA HIS A 477 34.26 -12.20 -5.46
C HIS A 477 34.45 -13.67 -5.10
N THR A 478 35.59 -13.99 -4.50
CA THR A 478 35.97 -15.38 -4.24
C THR A 478 34.95 -16.14 -3.39
N ALA A 479 34.44 -15.52 -2.32
CA ALA A 479 33.43 -16.17 -1.47
C ALA A 479 32.12 -16.52 -2.20
N GLN A 480 31.67 -15.74 -3.19
CA GLN A 480 30.50 -16.07 -4.03
C GLN A 480 30.76 -17.34 -4.83
N VAL A 481 31.88 -17.40 -5.54
CA VAL A 481 32.23 -18.55 -6.39
C VAL A 481 32.39 -19.81 -5.56
N ILE A 482 33.05 -19.72 -4.40
CA ILE A 482 33.20 -20.85 -3.48
C ILE A 482 31.83 -21.28 -2.94
N SER A 483 30.93 -20.35 -2.62
CA SER A 483 29.55 -20.69 -2.20
C SER A 483 28.81 -21.48 -3.27
N ILE A 484 28.94 -21.08 -4.54
CA ILE A 484 28.34 -21.80 -5.69
C ILE A 484 28.93 -23.20 -5.79
N PHE A 485 30.25 -23.35 -5.70
CA PHE A 485 30.89 -24.66 -5.73
C PHE A 485 30.40 -25.55 -4.60
N ARG A 486 30.24 -25.00 -3.40
CA ARG A 486 29.67 -25.74 -2.26
C ARG A 486 28.25 -26.20 -2.52
N MET A 487 27.36 -25.31 -2.96
CA MET A 487 25.98 -25.68 -3.30
C MET A 487 25.91 -26.79 -4.36
N LEU A 488 26.81 -26.75 -5.34
CA LEU A 488 26.89 -27.73 -6.42
C LEU A 488 27.72 -28.99 -6.09
N GLY A 489 28.24 -29.11 -4.86
CA GLY A 489 29.02 -30.28 -4.42
C GLY A 489 30.41 -30.41 -5.08
N ILE A 490 31.02 -29.30 -5.52
CA ILE A 490 32.28 -29.26 -6.27
C ILE A 490 33.51 -29.17 -5.35
N ASP A 491 33.50 -29.94 -4.25
CA ASP A 491 34.60 -29.96 -3.28
C ASP A 491 34.56 -31.07 -2.21
N ASP A 492 33.59 -31.96 -2.29
CA ASP A 492 33.49 -33.08 -1.36
C ASP A 492 34.43 -34.23 -1.80
N THR A 493 34.73 -35.14 -0.89
CA THR A 493 35.22 -36.50 -1.14
C THR A 493 34.30 -37.28 -2.09
N GLU A 494 32.97 -37.22 -1.88
CA GLU A 494 31.99 -37.91 -2.74
C GLU A 494 31.60 -37.06 -3.98
N GLU A 495 31.72 -35.73 -3.89
CA GLU A 495 31.28 -34.73 -4.88
C GLU A 495 29.88 -35.02 -5.46
N GLU A 496 28.89 -35.32 -4.62
CA GLU A 496 27.51 -35.52 -5.07
C GLU A 496 26.71 -34.22 -5.07
N LEU A 497 25.77 -34.10 -6.02
CA LEU A 497 24.75 -33.07 -5.99
C LEU A 497 23.77 -33.44 -4.87
N SER A 498 23.71 -32.62 -3.83
CA SER A 498 22.94 -32.91 -2.63
C SER A 498 22.37 -31.64 -2.03
N ASN A 499 21.37 -31.78 -1.15
CA ASN A 499 20.78 -30.65 -0.47
C ASN A 499 21.83 -29.94 0.41
N ASN A 500 22.01 -28.63 0.21
CA ASN A 500 23.10 -27.88 0.84
C ASN A 500 22.72 -26.41 1.07
N LEU A 501 23.09 -25.87 2.24
CA LEU A 501 22.86 -24.46 2.59
C LEU A 501 24.18 -23.74 2.84
N VAL A 502 24.26 -22.50 2.35
CA VAL A 502 25.47 -21.67 2.50
C VAL A 502 25.14 -20.35 3.20
N GLN A 503 25.87 -20.04 4.27
CA GLN A 503 25.78 -18.74 4.90
C GLN A 503 26.69 -17.74 4.18
N ILE A 504 26.09 -16.62 3.77
CA ILE A 504 26.76 -15.46 3.14
C ILE A 504 26.29 -14.21 3.88
N GLY A 505 27.22 -13.31 4.25
CA GLY A 505 26.89 -12.10 5.00
C GLY A 505 25.92 -11.17 4.26
N THR A 506 25.16 -10.37 5.03
CA THR A 506 24.26 -9.36 4.46
C THR A 506 25.06 -8.33 3.65
N GLY A 507 24.60 -8.02 2.43
CA GLY A 507 25.29 -7.11 1.51
C GLY A 507 26.51 -7.72 0.79
N GLU A 508 26.80 -9.01 0.98
CA GLU A 508 27.91 -9.71 0.33
C GLU A 508 27.48 -10.45 -0.95
N GLY A 509 26.30 -10.14 -1.50
CA GLY A 509 25.85 -10.64 -2.81
C GLY A 509 25.24 -12.05 -2.81
N LYS A 510 24.31 -12.31 -1.88
CA LYS A 510 23.40 -13.47 -1.92
C LYS A 510 22.66 -13.58 -3.25
N SER A 511 22.07 -12.47 -3.70
CA SER A 511 21.39 -12.36 -5.00
C SER A 511 22.26 -12.76 -6.18
N VAL A 512 23.52 -12.29 -6.21
CA VAL A 512 24.48 -12.66 -7.28
C VAL A 512 24.80 -14.15 -7.25
N THR A 513 24.99 -14.71 -6.05
CA THR A 513 25.25 -16.14 -5.85
C THR A 513 24.07 -16.98 -6.35
N LEU A 514 22.85 -16.63 -5.98
CA LEU A 514 21.63 -17.33 -6.38
C LEU A 514 21.37 -17.21 -7.89
N GLY A 515 21.44 -16.00 -8.45
CA GLY A 515 21.21 -15.76 -9.88
C GLY A 515 22.21 -16.50 -10.79
N ALA A 516 23.50 -16.53 -10.40
CA ALA A 516 24.50 -17.30 -11.11
C ALA A 516 24.28 -18.82 -10.96
N THR A 517 23.94 -19.29 -9.75
CA THR A 517 23.64 -20.72 -9.50
C THR A 517 22.43 -21.18 -10.30
N ALA A 518 21.35 -20.37 -10.32
CA ALA A 518 20.16 -20.64 -11.11
C ALA A 518 20.49 -20.74 -12.61
N SER A 519 21.30 -19.82 -13.14
CA SER A 519 21.76 -19.86 -14.53
C SER A 519 22.53 -21.16 -14.84
N ILE A 520 23.46 -21.54 -13.97
CA ILE A 520 24.27 -22.77 -14.14
C ILE A 520 23.39 -24.01 -14.10
N LEU A 521 22.49 -24.13 -13.13
CA LEU A 521 21.58 -25.27 -12.99
C LEU A 521 20.60 -25.35 -14.18
N ALA A 522 20.04 -24.22 -14.63
CA ALA A 522 19.16 -24.21 -15.78
C ALA A 522 19.89 -24.61 -17.08
N LEU A 523 21.13 -24.18 -17.27
CA LEU A 523 22.01 -24.63 -18.37
C LEU A 523 22.31 -26.13 -18.30
N LEU A 524 22.47 -26.67 -17.08
CA LEU A 524 22.62 -28.10 -16.82
C LEU A 524 21.30 -28.88 -17.01
N GLY A 525 20.18 -28.23 -17.33
CA GLY A 525 18.93 -28.89 -17.70
C GLY A 525 17.92 -29.09 -16.57
N PHE A 526 18.15 -28.46 -15.41
CA PHE A 526 17.20 -28.44 -14.29
C PHE A 526 16.12 -27.37 -14.49
N ASP A 527 14.95 -27.58 -13.86
CA ASP A 527 13.97 -26.52 -13.64
C ASP A 527 14.26 -25.91 -12.25
N VAL A 528 14.55 -24.63 -12.18
CA VAL A 528 15.00 -23.95 -10.97
C VAL A 528 13.89 -23.03 -10.44
N CYS A 529 13.51 -23.20 -9.18
CA CYS A 529 12.61 -22.30 -8.49
C CYS A 529 13.39 -21.52 -7.43
N CYS A 530 13.36 -20.19 -7.51
CA CYS A 530 13.97 -19.32 -6.51
C CYS A 530 12.88 -18.82 -5.56
N ALA A 531 13.00 -19.14 -4.28
CA ALA A 531 12.09 -18.67 -3.24
C ALA A 531 12.78 -17.56 -2.43
N CYS A 532 12.17 -16.38 -2.39
CA CYS A 532 12.60 -15.26 -1.55
C CYS A 532 11.41 -14.79 -0.72
N TYR A 533 11.69 -14.34 0.50
CA TYR A 533 10.68 -13.88 1.44
C TYR A 533 9.90 -12.64 0.94
N SER A 534 10.55 -11.77 0.17
CA SER A 534 9.97 -10.50 -0.31
C SER A 534 9.74 -10.54 -1.81
N GLU A 535 8.48 -10.35 -2.24
CA GLU A 535 8.11 -10.25 -3.66
C GLU A 535 8.89 -9.13 -4.37
N TYR A 536 9.05 -7.99 -3.72
CA TYR A 536 9.81 -6.86 -4.27
C TYR A 536 11.30 -7.21 -4.46
N LEU A 537 11.95 -7.80 -3.45
CA LEU A 537 13.36 -8.18 -3.56
C LEU A 537 13.55 -9.29 -4.61
N SER A 538 12.64 -10.27 -4.64
CA SER A 538 12.62 -11.33 -5.65
C SER A 538 12.52 -10.77 -7.07
N LEU A 539 11.63 -9.80 -7.30
CA LEU A 539 11.43 -9.20 -8.61
C LEU A 539 12.63 -8.32 -9.01
N LEU A 540 13.22 -7.59 -8.06
CA LEU A 540 14.40 -6.78 -8.29
C LEU A 540 15.59 -7.66 -8.69
N ASP A 541 15.81 -8.76 -7.96
CA ASP A 541 16.87 -9.73 -8.24
C ASP A 541 16.62 -10.46 -9.57
N TYR A 542 15.38 -10.86 -9.86
CA TYR A 542 15.01 -11.43 -11.15
C TYR A 542 15.39 -10.51 -12.30
N THR A 543 14.90 -9.26 -12.23
CA THR A 543 15.04 -8.26 -13.30
C THR A 543 16.51 -7.94 -13.57
N ALA A 544 17.34 -7.92 -12.52
CA ALA A 544 18.78 -7.72 -12.65
C ALA A 544 19.48 -8.85 -13.44
N PHE A 545 18.91 -10.06 -13.48
CA PHE A 545 19.47 -11.22 -14.17
C PHE A 545 18.77 -11.59 -15.48
N VAL A 546 17.61 -11.00 -15.81
CA VAL A 546 16.90 -11.22 -17.09
C VAL A 546 17.82 -11.10 -18.31
N PRO A 547 18.70 -10.08 -18.46
CA PRO A 547 19.60 -10.00 -19.63
C PRO A 547 20.51 -11.23 -19.79
N LEU A 548 20.92 -11.85 -18.68
CA LEU A 548 21.72 -13.07 -18.68
C LEU A 548 20.85 -14.29 -19.01
N PHE A 549 19.66 -14.39 -18.42
CA PHE A 549 18.71 -15.48 -18.66
C PHE A 549 18.25 -15.54 -20.12
N ASP A 550 17.92 -14.39 -20.70
CA ASP A 550 17.50 -14.23 -22.09
C ASP A 550 18.61 -14.64 -23.05
N SER A 551 19.82 -14.13 -22.79
CA SER A 551 21.00 -14.45 -23.61
C SER A 551 21.27 -15.94 -23.62
N LEU A 552 21.11 -16.60 -22.47
CA LEU A 552 21.30 -18.05 -22.32
C LEU A 552 20.07 -18.88 -22.72
N VAL A 553 18.91 -18.25 -22.96
CA VAL A 553 17.61 -18.89 -23.27
C VAL A 553 17.21 -19.88 -22.17
N VAL A 554 17.42 -19.45 -20.92
CA VAL A 554 17.10 -20.23 -19.71
C VAL A 554 16.01 -19.60 -18.88
N GLU A 555 15.49 -18.43 -19.26
CA GLU A 555 14.44 -17.72 -18.53
C GLU A 555 13.23 -18.62 -18.25
N GLN A 556 12.72 -19.35 -19.26
CA GLN A 556 11.59 -20.26 -19.07
C GLN A 556 11.85 -21.46 -18.13
N LEU A 557 13.10 -21.66 -17.69
CA LEU A 557 13.51 -22.72 -16.78
C LEU A 557 13.73 -22.20 -15.34
N ILE A 558 13.59 -20.90 -15.12
CA ILE A 558 13.81 -20.23 -13.84
C ILE A 558 12.51 -19.52 -13.47
N SER A 559 11.89 -19.93 -12.36
CA SER A 559 10.64 -19.33 -11.88
C SER A 559 10.84 -18.59 -10.56
N ASN A 560 10.33 -17.35 -10.47
CA ASN A 560 10.41 -16.49 -9.28
C ASN A 560 9.08 -16.33 -8.53
N ASP A 561 8.17 -17.30 -8.65
CA ASP A 561 6.85 -17.33 -7.98
C ASP A 561 6.04 -16.03 -8.12
N SER A 562 5.39 -15.86 -9.27
CA SER A 562 4.23 -14.95 -9.40
C SER A 562 3.29 -15.27 -10.55
N ASN A 563 3.64 -16.18 -11.47
CA ASN A 563 2.68 -16.75 -12.41
C ASN A 563 3.12 -18.17 -12.82
N ILE A 564 2.49 -19.19 -12.23
CA ILE A 564 2.50 -20.54 -12.81
C ILE A 564 1.64 -20.47 -14.07
N ALA A 565 2.24 -20.10 -15.19
CA ALA A 565 1.61 -20.21 -16.49
C ALA A 565 1.41 -21.71 -16.79
N VAL A 566 0.18 -22.18 -16.60
CA VAL A 566 -0.26 -23.48 -17.08
C VAL A 566 -0.42 -23.38 -18.59
N GLU A 567 0.63 -23.70 -19.34
CA GLU A 567 0.51 -24.00 -20.76
C GLU A 567 0.61 -25.50 -21.03
N ASN A 568 -0.41 -25.99 -21.72
CA ASN A 568 -0.62 -27.37 -22.16
C ASN A 568 0.34 -27.78 -23.29
N ALA A 569 1.65 -27.77 -23.04
CA ALA A 569 2.61 -28.51 -23.85
C ALA A 569 2.92 -29.84 -23.16
N LYS A 570 3.23 -30.91 -23.92
CA LYS A 570 3.75 -32.17 -23.36
C LYS A 570 5.08 -31.89 -22.64
N ILE A 571 5.04 -31.50 -21.35
CA ILE A 571 6.23 -31.15 -20.58
C ILE A 571 7.03 -32.42 -20.32
N ILE A 572 8.22 -32.51 -20.90
CA ILE A 572 9.26 -33.41 -20.42
C ILE A 572 9.52 -33.00 -18.96
N LYS A 573 9.06 -33.78 -17.98
CA LYS A 573 9.27 -33.49 -16.55
C LYS A 573 10.77 -33.47 -16.26
N ARG A 574 11.36 -32.28 -16.14
CA ARG A 574 12.75 -32.09 -15.72
C ARG A 574 12.87 -32.18 -14.20
N PRO A 575 14.05 -32.53 -13.68
CA PRO A 575 14.33 -32.49 -12.26
C PRO A 575 14.25 -31.06 -11.74
N LYS A 576 13.51 -30.87 -10.64
CA LYS A 576 13.26 -29.56 -10.03
C LYS A 576 14.22 -29.29 -8.88
N ILE A 577 14.79 -28.09 -8.84
CA ILE A 577 15.64 -27.60 -7.76
C ILE A 577 15.01 -26.38 -7.13
N LEU A 578 14.98 -26.34 -5.79
CA LEU A 578 14.59 -25.17 -5.02
C LEU A 578 15.85 -24.45 -4.53
N LEU A 579 15.95 -23.16 -4.81
CA LEU A 579 16.93 -22.23 -4.25
C LEU A 579 16.22 -21.29 -3.28
N ILE A 580 16.52 -21.40 -1.98
CA ILE A 580 15.89 -20.60 -0.93
C ILE A 580 16.81 -19.44 -0.54
N ASP A 581 16.31 -18.22 -0.59
CA ASP A 581 16.90 -17.04 0.04
C ASP A 581 16.37 -16.86 1.46
N GLU A 582 17.23 -16.44 2.38
CA GLU A 582 16.96 -16.28 3.82
C GLU A 582 16.27 -17.51 4.44
N VAL A 583 16.95 -18.65 4.39
CA VAL A 583 16.48 -19.94 4.92
C VAL A 583 16.00 -19.90 6.38
N ASP A 584 16.53 -19.00 7.20
CA ASP A 584 16.07 -18.78 8.58
C ASP A 584 14.62 -18.29 8.64
N VAL A 585 14.19 -17.48 7.67
CA VAL A 585 12.84 -16.95 7.60
C VAL A 585 11.82 -18.03 7.24
N PHE A 586 12.25 -19.08 6.55
CA PHE A 586 11.40 -20.25 6.27
C PHE A 586 10.84 -20.89 7.54
N PHE A 587 11.58 -20.88 8.66
CA PHE A 587 11.15 -21.44 9.95
C PHE A 587 10.23 -20.52 10.76
N SER A 588 9.88 -19.34 10.24
CA SER A 588 8.90 -18.48 10.88
C SER A 588 7.52 -19.14 10.96
N ARG A 589 6.68 -18.63 11.86
CA ARG A 589 5.29 -19.11 12.02
C ARG A 589 4.47 -18.93 10.75
N ASP A 590 4.79 -17.92 9.95
CA ASP A 590 4.03 -17.55 8.76
C ASP A 590 4.28 -18.51 7.59
N PHE A 591 5.42 -19.21 7.58
CA PHE A 591 5.77 -20.23 6.59
C PHE A 591 5.69 -21.64 7.18
N TYR A 592 6.73 -22.12 7.87
CA TYR A 592 6.80 -23.51 8.34
C TYR A 592 5.59 -23.93 9.19
N GLY A 593 5.05 -23.01 10.00
CA GLY A 593 3.89 -23.25 10.86
C GLY A 593 2.52 -23.10 10.18
N ASN A 594 2.47 -22.80 8.88
CA ASN A 594 1.25 -22.36 8.20
C ASN A 594 0.96 -23.11 6.90
N VAL A 595 -0.20 -22.82 6.31
CA VAL A 595 -0.68 -23.42 5.07
C VAL A 595 -1.07 -22.35 4.06
N TYR A 596 -0.86 -22.64 2.78
CA TYR A 596 -1.47 -21.93 1.68
C TYR A 596 -2.86 -22.49 1.40
N THR A 597 -3.88 -21.64 1.47
CA THR A 597 -5.29 -22.04 1.27
C THR A 597 -5.87 -21.34 0.04
N PRO A 598 -5.70 -21.90 -1.18
CA PRO A 598 -6.34 -21.35 -2.36
C PRO A 598 -7.87 -21.41 -2.21
N ALA A 599 -8.56 -20.37 -2.67
CA ALA A 599 -10.01 -20.31 -2.62
C ALA A 599 -10.59 -19.79 -3.93
N ALA A 600 -11.69 -20.39 -4.37
CA ALA A 600 -12.49 -19.90 -5.49
C ALA A 600 -13.63 -19.01 -4.96
N SER A 601 -13.94 -17.93 -5.69
CA SER A 601 -15.00 -17.00 -5.32
C SER A 601 -16.27 -17.29 -6.12
N LEU A 602 -17.36 -17.58 -5.42
CA LEU A 602 -18.69 -17.71 -6.01
C LEU A 602 -19.47 -16.40 -5.82
N LYS A 603 -19.69 -15.67 -6.92
CA LYS A 603 -20.41 -14.39 -6.95
C LYS A 603 -21.71 -14.51 -7.73
N GLU A 604 -22.82 -14.09 -7.13
CA GLU A 604 -24.14 -14.12 -7.77
C GLU A 604 -25.13 -13.21 -7.01
N PRO A 605 -26.09 -12.53 -7.67
CA PRO A 605 -27.01 -11.62 -7.00
C PRO A 605 -27.78 -12.21 -5.80
N THR A 606 -28.20 -13.48 -5.86
CA THR A 606 -28.86 -14.18 -4.75
C THR A 606 -27.95 -14.40 -3.55
N ILE A 607 -26.64 -14.60 -3.79
CA ILE A 607 -25.63 -14.62 -2.71
C ILE A 607 -25.49 -13.23 -2.11
N THR A 608 -25.46 -12.18 -2.92
CA THR A 608 -25.41 -10.80 -2.45
C THR A 608 -26.61 -10.47 -1.56
N SER A 609 -27.82 -10.82 -1.98
CA SER A 609 -29.02 -10.66 -1.15
C SER A 609 -28.93 -11.42 0.18
N LEU A 610 -28.43 -12.66 0.16
CA LEU A 610 -28.28 -13.48 1.36
C LEU A 610 -27.26 -12.88 2.35
N VAL A 611 -26.09 -12.45 1.87
CA VAL A 611 -25.07 -11.83 2.73
C VAL A 611 -25.56 -10.49 3.29
N ASN A 612 -26.23 -9.67 2.46
CA ASN A 612 -26.87 -8.42 2.91
C ASN A 612 -27.88 -8.67 4.04
N TYR A 613 -28.69 -9.73 3.91
CA TYR A 613 -29.64 -10.13 4.94
C TYR A 613 -28.94 -10.50 6.26
N ILE A 614 -27.87 -11.31 6.18
CA ILE A 614 -27.07 -11.71 7.36
C ILE A 614 -26.47 -10.48 8.04
N TRP A 615 -25.86 -9.56 7.27
CA TRP A 615 -25.27 -8.34 7.82
C TRP A 615 -26.32 -7.43 8.49
N THR A 616 -27.47 -7.21 7.83
CA THR A 616 -28.54 -6.35 8.34
C THR A 616 -29.12 -6.91 9.64
N GLN A 617 -29.29 -8.23 9.71
CA GLN A 617 -29.89 -8.89 10.86
C GLN A 617 -28.87 -9.27 11.95
N ARG A 618 -27.58 -8.93 11.81
CA ARG A 618 -26.49 -9.35 12.72
C ARG A 618 -26.72 -9.03 14.20
N LYS A 619 -27.42 -7.93 14.51
CA LYS A 619 -27.73 -7.51 15.88
C LYS A 619 -28.84 -8.35 16.51
N SER A 620 -29.67 -8.99 15.69
CA SER A 620 -30.59 -10.02 16.15
C SER A 620 -29.78 -11.31 16.32
N LYS A 621 -30.03 -12.09 17.38
CA LYS A 621 -29.36 -13.40 17.55
C LYS A 621 -29.76 -14.35 16.41
N LEU A 622 -29.04 -14.26 15.28
CA LEU A 622 -29.20 -15.09 14.09
C LEU A 622 -28.68 -16.50 14.38
N ASN A 623 -29.36 -17.48 13.82
CA ASN A 623 -28.90 -18.86 13.78
C ASN A 623 -29.28 -19.47 12.42
N LEU A 624 -28.70 -20.63 12.12
CA LEU A 624 -28.88 -21.27 10.82
C LEU A 624 -30.35 -21.55 10.50
N ASN A 625 -31.18 -21.92 11.48
CA ASN A 625 -32.59 -22.22 11.24
C ASN A 625 -33.37 -20.99 10.78
N LYS A 626 -33.15 -19.84 11.43
CA LYS A 626 -33.76 -18.56 11.02
C LYS A 626 -33.36 -18.15 9.61
N ILE A 627 -32.09 -18.35 9.24
CA ILE A 627 -31.63 -18.03 7.89
C ILE A 627 -32.26 -18.98 6.86
N LYS A 628 -32.46 -20.26 7.19
CA LYS A 628 -33.13 -21.21 6.30
C LYS A 628 -34.59 -20.87 6.01
N GLU A 629 -35.25 -20.19 6.94
CA GLU A 629 -36.62 -19.71 6.76
C GLU A 629 -36.69 -18.49 5.83
N ALA A 630 -35.62 -17.70 5.75
CA ALA A 630 -35.53 -16.48 4.95
C ALA A 630 -35.63 -16.74 3.44
N GLN A 631 -36.25 -15.80 2.72
CA GLN A 631 -36.47 -15.94 1.28
C GLN A 631 -35.14 -15.88 0.51
N GLU A 632 -34.18 -15.12 1.01
CA GLU A 632 -32.85 -14.95 0.43
C GLU A 632 -32.08 -16.29 0.39
N TYR A 633 -32.18 -17.10 1.46
CA TYR A 633 -31.59 -18.44 1.47
C TYR A 633 -32.25 -19.37 0.46
N ARG A 634 -33.59 -19.35 0.40
CA ARG A 634 -34.35 -20.18 -0.55
C ARG A 634 -34.01 -19.82 -1.99
N ASN A 635 -33.91 -18.53 -2.31
CA ASN A 635 -33.51 -18.04 -3.63
C ASN A 635 -32.10 -18.54 -4.01
N CYS A 636 -31.16 -18.47 -3.07
CA CYS A 636 -29.80 -18.97 -3.28
C CYS A 636 -29.78 -20.50 -3.52
N CYS A 637 -30.60 -21.28 -2.79
CA CYS A 637 -30.68 -22.73 -2.98
C CYS A 637 -31.36 -23.12 -4.29
N VAL A 638 -32.39 -22.37 -4.73
CA VAL A 638 -33.02 -22.55 -6.05
C VAL A 638 -32.03 -22.28 -7.17
N ARG A 639 -31.16 -21.26 -7.01
CA ARG A 639 -30.12 -20.94 -7.98
C ARG A 639 -29.04 -22.02 -8.06
N PHE A 640 -28.68 -22.61 -6.92
CA PHE A 640 -27.61 -23.61 -6.79
C PHE A 640 -28.11 -24.92 -6.16
N PRO A 641 -29.02 -25.67 -6.82
CA PRO A 641 -29.72 -26.80 -6.20
C PRO A 641 -28.77 -27.96 -5.83
N LYS A 642 -27.64 -28.09 -6.51
CA LYS A 642 -26.63 -29.12 -6.21
C LYS A 642 -25.65 -28.72 -5.11
N TRP A 643 -25.60 -27.44 -4.73
CA TRP A 643 -24.61 -26.90 -3.79
C TRP A 643 -25.24 -26.43 -2.47
N GLU A 644 -26.47 -26.85 -2.18
CA GLU A 644 -27.18 -26.49 -0.94
C GLU A 644 -26.35 -26.79 0.31
N SER A 645 -25.67 -27.94 0.35
CA SER A 645 -24.80 -28.30 1.48
C SER A 645 -23.62 -27.33 1.62
N LEU A 646 -23.01 -26.92 0.51
CA LEU A 646 -21.89 -25.97 0.51
C LEU A 646 -22.35 -24.59 1.01
N ILE A 647 -23.49 -24.11 0.50
CA ILE A 647 -24.09 -22.85 0.93
C ILE A 647 -24.42 -22.90 2.43
N LYS A 648 -24.98 -24.02 2.90
CA LYS A 648 -25.29 -24.22 4.32
C LYS A 648 -24.05 -24.13 5.20
N GLU A 649 -22.93 -24.76 4.83
CA GLU A 649 -21.70 -24.69 5.62
C GLU A 649 -21.08 -23.29 5.56
N ALA A 650 -21.05 -22.64 4.39
CA ALA A 650 -20.61 -21.24 4.25
C ALA A 650 -21.39 -20.28 5.18
N ILE A 651 -22.69 -20.47 5.32
CA ILE A 651 -23.52 -19.66 6.23
C ILE A 651 -23.13 -19.86 7.69
N LYS A 652 -22.75 -21.08 8.11
CA LYS A 652 -22.30 -21.31 9.49
C LYS A 652 -21.03 -20.52 9.78
N ASP A 653 -20.09 -20.52 8.85
CA ASP A 653 -18.86 -19.74 8.95
C ASP A 653 -19.16 -18.24 8.97
N MET A 654 -20.03 -17.76 8.08
CA MET A 654 -20.50 -16.38 8.08
C MET A 654 -21.15 -15.99 9.42
N LEU A 655 -21.96 -16.86 10.02
CA LEU A 655 -22.60 -16.60 11.31
C LEU A 655 -21.60 -16.51 12.46
N CYS A 656 -20.51 -17.26 12.40
CA CYS A 656 -19.42 -17.15 13.36
C CYS A 656 -18.65 -15.83 13.17
N ASP A 657 -18.31 -15.51 11.92
CA ASP A 657 -17.47 -14.37 11.59
C ASP A 657 -18.20 -13.03 11.69
N VAL A 658 -19.50 -12.96 11.39
CA VAL A 658 -20.29 -11.72 11.51
C VAL A 658 -20.33 -11.18 12.94
N ASN A 659 -20.15 -12.06 13.93
CA ASN A 659 -20.13 -11.70 15.35
C ASN A 659 -18.72 -11.44 15.89
N SER A 660 -17.68 -11.73 15.10
CA SER A 660 -16.29 -11.65 15.53
C SER A 660 -15.38 -10.97 14.51
N PHE A 661 -15.92 -10.29 13.50
CA PHE A 661 -15.13 -9.71 12.42
C PHE A 661 -14.15 -8.64 12.93
N GLU A 662 -14.45 -7.91 14.00
CA GLU A 662 -13.54 -6.92 14.59
C GLU A 662 -12.32 -7.56 15.29
N SER A 663 -12.30 -8.88 15.50
CA SER A 663 -11.22 -9.56 16.22
C SER A 663 -9.93 -9.77 15.43
N HIS A 664 -9.94 -9.50 14.12
CA HIS A 664 -8.75 -9.64 13.28
C HIS A 664 -8.17 -8.28 12.94
N ASN A 665 -6.84 -8.20 12.87
CA ASN A 665 -6.15 -6.97 12.51
C ASN A 665 -6.15 -6.81 10.98
N TYR A 666 -6.64 -5.67 10.51
CA TYR A 666 -6.63 -5.30 9.09
C TYR A 666 -6.35 -3.80 8.93
N VAL A 667 -5.92 -3.41 7.73
CA VAL A 667 -5.68 -2.01 7.35
C VAL A 667 -6.63 -1.65 6.20
N VAL A 668 -7.17 -0.44 6.24
CA VAL A 668 -8.00 0.12 5.15
C VAL A 668 -7.16 1.08 4.32
N LYS A 669 -6.78 0.66 3.12
CA LYS A 669 -5.92 1.44 2.21
C LYS A 669 -6.40 1.25 0.77
N GLU A 670 -6.36 2.32 -0.02
CA GLU A 670 -6.73 2.29 -1.46
C GLU A 670 -8.09 1.64 -1.76
N ASP A 671 -9.11 2.02 -0.99
CA ASP A 671 -10.47 1.47 -1.13
C ASP A 671 -10.54 -0.05 -0.95
N LYS A 672 -9.60 -0.65 -0.21
CA LYS A 672 -9.52 -2.09 0.03
C LYS A 672 -9.18 -2.38 1.49
N ILE A 673 -9.53 -3.59 1.90
CA ILE A 673 -9.04 -4.19 3.14
C ILE A 673 -7.79 -4.99 2.79
N GLY A 674 -6.70 -4.67 3.49
CA GLY A 674 -5.44 -5.37 3.37
C GLY A 674 -4.95 -5.88 4.72
N TYR A 675 -4.03 -6.82 4.66
CA TYR A 675 -3.38 -7.42 5.82
C TYR A 675 -1.91 -7.04 5.82
N ILE A 676 -1.41 -6.59 6.97
CA ILE A 676 0.03 -6.41 7.14
C ILE A 676 0.62 -7.81 7.20
N GLU A 677 1.33 -8.16 6.14
CA GLU A 677 2.14 -9.35 6.09
C GLU A 677 3.57 -8.87 5.89
N GLN A 678 4.38 -9.04 6.93
CA GLN A 678 5.78 -8.65 6.94
C GLN A 678 5.94 -7.13 6.75
N ASP A 679 6.67 -6.72 5.71
CA ASP A 679 6.87 -5.33 5.33
C ASP A 679 5.75 -4.77 4.43
N ASN A 680 4.81 -5.57 3.95
CA ASN A 680 3.84 -5.11 2.95
C ASN A 680 2.40 -5.25 3.40
N ILE A 681 1.51 -4.51 2.72
CA ILE A 681 0.07 -4.69 2.84
C ILE A 681 -0.36 -5.53 1.65
N ILE A 682 -0.80 -6.75 1.92
CA ILE A 682 -1.34 -7.64 0.89
C ILE A 682 -2.87 -7.52 0.82
N TYR A 683 -3.40 -7.55 -0.40
CA TYR A 683 -4.84 -7.40 -0.68
C TYR A 683 -5.47 -8.68 -1.25
N ASN A 684 -4.68 -9.72 -1.49
CA ASN A 684 -5.10 -11.00 -2.05
C ASN A 684 -5.39 -12.07 -0.98
N ALA A 685 -5.15 -11.79 0.31
CA ALA A 685 -5.54 -12.66 1.42
C ALA A 685 -6.92 -12.32 1.99
N ALA A 686 -7.54 -13.30 2.64
CA ALA A 686 -8.76 -13.11 3.42
C ALA A 686 -8.77 -14.00 4.67
N TYR A 687 -9.19 -13.41 5.77
CA TYR A 687 -9.46 -14.08 7.04
C TYR A 687 -10.93 -14.51 7.09
N GLY A 688 -11.21 -15.63 6.42
CA GLY A 688 -12.57 -16.19 6.36
C GLY A 688 -13.59 -15.19 5.82
N TYR A 689 -14.76 -15.13 6.46
CA TYR A 689 -15.79 -14.13 6.18
C TYR A 689 -15.63 -12.87 7.05
N LYS A 690 -14.66 -12.84 7.98
CA LYS A 690 -14.36 -11.61 8.73
C LYS A 690 -13.92 -10.49 7.80
N THR A 691 -13.12 -10.80 6.78
CA THR A 691 -12.74 -9.82 5.74
C THR A 691 -13.98 -9.26 5.04
N LEU A 692 -14.92 -10.13 4.64
CA LEU A 692 -16.17 -9.74 4.00
C LEU A 692 -16.97 -8.78 4.90
N PHE A 693 -17.13 -9.09 6.18
CA PHE A 693 -17.88 -8.23 7.10
C PHE A 693 -17.14 -6.95 7.50
N ALA A 694 -15.81 -6.96 7.50
CA ALA A 694 -15.03 -5.73 7.63
C ALA A 694 -15.27 -4.79 6.43
N TYR A 695 -15.47 -5.31 5.21
CA TYR A 695 -15.85 -4.47 4.06
C TYR A 695 -17.20 -3.77 4.30
N TYR A 696 -18.20 -4.48 4.84
CA TYR A 696 -19.47 -3.86 5.21
C TYR A 696 -19.30 -2.80 6.31
N PHE A 697 -18.54 -3.11 7.35
CA PHE A 697 -18.33 -2.21 8.49
C PHE A 697 -17.62 -0.92 8.11
N GLU A 698 -16.55 -1.01 7.31
CA GLU A 698 -15.80 0.17 6.88
C GLU A 698 -16.55 0.95 5.79
N HIS A 699 -17.44 0.29 5.03
CA HIS A 699 -18.39 0.97 4.14
C HIS A 699 -19.42 1.79 4.93
N GLU A 700 -20.00 1.24 6.01
CA GLU A 700 -20.88 1.99 6.93
C GLU A 700 -20.17 3.22 7.55
N LYS A 701 -18.84 3.17 7.67
CA LYS A 701 -18.00 4.30 8.14
C LYS A 701 -17.55 5.25 7.03
N GLY A 702 -17.94 5.00 5.78
CA GLY A 702 -17.55 5.81 4.62
C GLY A 702 -16.07 5.67 4.20
N LYS A 703 -15.35 4.64 4.67
CA LYS A 703 -13.93 4.41 4.28
C LYS A 703 -13.76 3.46 3.09
N ILE A 704 -14.81 2.75 2.72
CA ILE A 704 -14.88 1.81 1.59
C ILE A 704 -16.04 2.24 0.69
N SER A 705 -15.79 2.29 -0.61
CA SER A 705 -16.78 2.59 -1.63
C SER A 705 -17.79 1.46 -1.79
N ARG A 706 -18.97 1.80 -2.29
CA ARG A 706 -20.01 0.80 -2.59
C ARG A 706 -19.52 -0.23 -3.60
N GLN A 707 -18.78 0.20 -4.62
CA GLN A 707 -18.23 -0.69 -5.65
C GLN A 707 -17.29 -1.72 -5.04
N SER A 708 -16.36 -1.29 -4.18
CA SER A 708 -15.40 -2.19 -3.54
C SER A 708 -16.06 -3.18 -2.59
N LEU A 709 -17.10 -2.75 -1.85
CA LEU A 709 -17.94 -3.68 -1.09
C LEU A 709 -18.57 -4.73 -2.02
N GLU A 710 -19.27 -4.31 -3.08
CA GLU A 710 -19.95 -5.20 -4.02
C GLU A 710 -18.98 -6.19 -4.68
N ASP A 711 -17.77 -5.77 -5.01
CA ASP A 711 -16.72 -6.62 -5.57
C ASP A 711 -16.23 -7.71 -4.61
N ASN A 712 -16.44 -7.56 -3.31
CA ASN A 712 -15.99 -8.52 -2.30
C ASN A 712 -17.09 -9.45 -1.77
N ILE A 713 -18.36 -9.19 -2.10
CA ILE A 713 -19.48 -10.04 -1.69
C ILE A 713 -19.45 -11.36 -2.47
N CYS A 714 -19.06 -12.43 -1.80
CA CYS A 714 -18.98 -13.77 -2.38
C CYS A 714 -19.04 -14.87 -1.31
N ILE A 715 -19.34 -16.10 -1.75
CA ILE A 715 -19.03 -17.30 -0.99
C ILE A 715 -17.64 -17.76 -1.41
N ARG A 716 -16.68 -17.82 -0.46
CA ARG A 716 -15.34 -18.36 -0.70
C ARG A 716 -15.35 -19.87 -0.51
N ILE A 717 -14.97 -20.60 -1.55
CA ILE A 717 -14.86 -22.05 -1.55
C ILE A 717 -13.38 -22.39 -1.39
N LYS A 718 -12.99 -22.90 -0.22
CA LYS A 718 -11.62 -23.39 0.02
C LYS A 718 -11.36 -24.60 -0.88
N CYS A 719 -10.25 -24.56 -1.61
CA CYS A 719 -9.86 -25.58 -2.60
C CYS A 719 -8.83 -26.58 -2.05
N GLY A 720 -8.54 -26.52 -0.75
CA GLY A 720 -7.54 -27.34 -0.05
C GLY A 720 -6.60 -26.48 0.79
N ASP A 721 -5.85 -27.14 1.66
CA ASP A 721 -4.79 -26.52 2.47
C ASP A 721 -3.46 -27.19 2.09
N PHE A 722 -2.46 -26.39 1.74
CA PHE A 722 -1.14 -26.87 1.33
C PHE A 722 -0.11 -26.41 2.35
N SER A 723 0.51 -27.33 3.08
CA SER A 723 1.54 -26.96 4.06
C SER A 723 2.77 -26.39 3.36
N TYR A 724 3.19 -25.18 3.76
CA TYR A 724 4.44 -24.61 3.27
C TYR A 724 5.66 -25.46 3.68
N ALA A 725 5.59 -26.19 4.80
CA ALA A 725 6.64 -27.13 5.20
C ALA A 725 6.74 -28.36 4.26
N GLU A 726 5.66 -28.75 3.60
CA GLU A 726 5.68 -29.88 2.67
C GLU A 726 6.07 -29.47 1.24
N THR A 727 5.89 -28.20 0.87
CA THR A 727 6.21 -27.70 -0.48
C THR A 727 7.65 -27.98 -0.91
N PRO A 728 8.70 -27.74 -0.09
CA PRO A 728 10.08 -28.07 -0.45
C PRO A 728 10.32 -29.56 -0.73
N LEU A 729 9.53 -30.46 -0.15
CA LEU A 729 9.69 -31.91 -0.32
C LEU A 729 9.32 -32.40 -1.74
N GLN A 730 8.69 -31.55 -2.55
CA GLN A 730 8.39 -31.83 -3.96
C GLN A 730 9.61 -31.64 -4.88
N PHE A 731 10.67 -31.01 -4.38
CA PHE A 731 11.89 -30.75 -5.13
C PHE A 731 12.88 -31.88 -4.96
N GLN A 732 13.62 -32.16 -6.03
CA GLN A 732 14.65 -33.21 -5.97
C GLN A 732 15.87 -32.74 -5.18
N TYR A 733 16.25 -31.47 -5.34
CA TYR A 733 17.30 -30.85 -4.55
C TYR A 733 16.83 -29.54 -3.93
N ILE A 734 17.25 -29.31 -2.69
CA ILE A 734 16.99 -28.09 -1.93
C ILE A 734 18.33 -27.45 -1.60
N MET A 735 18.56 -26.26 -2.11
CA MET A 735 19.73 -25.45 -1.79
C MET A 735 19.29 -24.05 -1.35
N GLY A 736 20.21 -23.28 -0.80
CA GLY A 736 19.87 -21.93 -0.41
C GLY A 736 20.99 -21.17 0.27
N VAL A 737 20.73 -19.88 0.47
CA VAL A 737 21.62 -18.96 1.16
C VAL A 737 20.89 -18.25 2.28
N THR A 738 21.61 -17.88 3.34
CA THR A 738 21.07 -17.10 4.46
C THR A 738 22.19 -16.29 5.11
N GLY A 739 21.87 -15.21 5.81
CA GLY A 739 22.84 -14.48 6.64
C GLY A 739 23.19 -15.16 7.97
N THR A 740 22.38 -16.11 8.43
CA THR A 740 22.25 -16.44 9.86
C THR A 740 22.12 -17.95 10.14
N LEU A 741 22.61 -18.82 9.24
CA LEU A 741 22.56 -20.29 9.42
C LEU A 741 23.04 -20.76 10.81
N VAL A 742 24.08 -20.13 11.36
CA VAL A 742 24.62 -20.49 12.70
C VAL A 742 23.63 -20.25 13.83
N THR A 743 22.68 -19.32 13.67
CA THR A 743 21.73 -18.92 14.72
C THR A 743 20.52 -19.83 14.82
N LEU A 744 20.37 -20.80 13.90
CA LEU A 744 19.31 -21.79 13.98
C LEU A 744 19.41 -22.62 15.27
N SER A 745 18.26 -22.86 15.88
CA SER A 745 18.09 -23.72 17.05
C SER A 745 18.30 -25.20 16.72
N ASP A 746 18.57 -26.01 17.75
CA ASP A 746 18.77 -27.45 17.56
C ASP A 746 17.57 -28.17 16.91
N PRO A 747 16.30 -27.83 17.23
CA PRO A 747 15.14 -28.36 16.51
C PRO A 747 15.12 -27.98 15.02
N GLU A 748 15.40 -26.71 14.68
CA GLU A 748 15.44 -26.24 13.28
C GLU A 748 16.55 -26.97 12.50
N LYS A 749 17.74 -27.10 13.09
CA LYS A 749 18.84 -27.90 12.52
C LYS A 749 18.46 -29.36 12.31
N SER A 750 17.75 -29.95 13.27
CA SER A 750 17.25 -31.33 13.16
C SER A 750 16.25 -31.47 12.03
N ILE A 751 15.34 -30.49 11.83
CA ILE A 751 14.40 -30.49 10.71
C ILE A 751 15.13 -30.37 9.37
N ILE A 752 16.08 -29.44 9.24
CA ILE A 752 16.93 -29.26 8.05
C ILE A 752 17.58 -30.59 7.65
N LYS A 753 18.16 -31.29 8.63
CA LYS A 753 18.85 -32.55 8.41
C LYS A 753 17.91 -33.74 8.18
N ASP A 754 16.95 -33.94 9.07
CA ASP A 754 16.17 -35.17 9.12
C ASP A 754 14.93 -35.14 8.23
N VAL A 755 14.35 -33.96 7.98
CA VAL A 755 13.18 -33.79 7.11
C VAL A 755 13.61 -33.40 5.71
N TYR A 756 14.34 -32.29 5.57
CA TYR A 756 14.75 -31.77 4.27
C TYR A 756 16.04 -32.40 3.72
N LYS A 757 16.67 -33.31 4.48
CA LYS A 757 17.87 -34.07 4.05
C LYS A 757 19.05 -33.18 3.65
N VAL A 758 19.11 -31.97 4.18
CA VAL A 758 20.26 -31.06 4.04
C VAL A 758 21.31 -31.53 5.06
N ASN A 759 22.25 -32.34 4.59
CA ASN A 759 23.34 -32.89 5.41
C ASN A 759 24.64 -32.10 5.26
N LYS A 760 24.62 -31.01 4.49
CA LYS A 760 25.78 -30.17 4.23
C LYS A 760 25.40 -28.73 4.51
N THR A 761 26.25 -28.08 5.30
CA THR A 761 26.17 -26.66 5.58
C THR A 761 27.55 -26.04 5.41
N THR A 762 27.59 -24.79 4.95
CA THR A 762 28.82 -24.03 4.78
C THR A 762 28.64 -22.63 5.36
N ILE A 763 29.64 -22.15 6.09
CA ILE A 763 29.72 -20.77 6.57
C ILE A 763 30.89 -20.11 5.85
N THR A 764 30.57 -19.19 4.94
CA THR A 764 31.60 -18.39 4.28
C THR A 764 32.04 -17.21 5.14
N PRO A 765 33.32 -16.85 5.11
CA PRO A 765 33.81 -15.70 5.87
C PRO A 765 33.38 -14.40 5.21
N SER A 766 33.20 -13.36 6.02
CA SER A 766 32.88 -12.03 5.50
C SER A 766 34.00 -11.49 4.60
N VAL A 767 33.62 -10.97 3.44
CA VAL A 767 34.52 -10.27 2.51
C VAL A 767 35.02 -8.93 3.05
N PHE A 768 34.49 -8.45 4.18
CA PHE A 768 34.91 -7.21 4.84
C PHE A 768 35.83 -7.44 6.05
N GLY A 769 36.11 -8.70 6.39
CA GLY A 769 36.92 -9.06 7.56
C GLY A 769 36.06 -9.37 8.78
N ALA A 770 36.70 -9.44 9.96
CA ALA A 770 36.02 -9.76 11.20
C ALA A 770 35.02 -8.67 11.60
N ASN A 771 33.86 -9.10 12.12
CA ASN A 771 32.84 -8.18 12.62
C ASN A 771 33.35 -7.42 13.86
N ASN A 772 33.24 -6.09 13.82
CA ASN A 772 33.60 -5.22 14.93
C ASN A 772 32.49 -5.10 16.00
N LEU A 773 31.28 -5.58 15.72
CA LEU A 773 30.16 -5.65 16.65
C LEU A 773 30.40 -6.79 17.63
N LYS A 774 30.91 -6.46 18.82
CA LYS A 774 31.14 -7.41 19.91
C LYS A 774 30.04 -7.25 20.96
N PHE A 775 29.16 -8.24 21.03
CA PHE A 775 28.11 -8.27 22.06
C PHE A 775 28.72 -8.52 23.45
N THR A 776 28.44 -7.60 24.36
CA THR A 776 28.88 -7.67 25.76
C THR A 776 27.65 -7.72 26.64
N LYS A 777 27.24 -8.93 27.03
CA LYS A 777 25.99 -9.18 27.79
C LYS A 777 25.78 -8.24 28.99
N LYS A 778 26.86 -7.87 29.69
CA LYS A 778 26.82 -7.00 30.87
C LYS A 778 26.48 -5.54 30.53
N ASP A 779 26.90 -5.06 29.37
CA ASP A 779 26.82 -3.65 28.99
C ASP A 779 25.69 -3.37 27.98
N ASP A 780 25.35 -4.38 27.17
CA ASP A 780 24.38 -4.29 26.07
C ASP A 780 22.95 -4.74 26.47
N ILE A 781 22.78 -5.49 27.57
CA ILE A 781 21.46 -5.81 28.12
C ILE A 781 21.17 -4.90 29.32
N ARG A 782 20.05 -4.18 29.26
CA ARG A 782 19.55 -3.37 30.39
C ARG A 782 18.12 -3.76 30.73
N ILE A 783 17.84 -3.91 32.02
CA ILE A 783 16.50 -4.14 32.56
C ILE A 783 16.10 -2.85 33.28
N GLU A 784 15.01 -2.23 32.86
CA GLU A 784 14.59 -0.91 33.33
C GLU A 784 13.09 -0.91 33.65
N SER A 785 12.67 -0.01 34.54
CA SER A 785 11.25 0.22 34.81
C SER A 785 10.57 0.89 33.61
N SER A 786 9.25 0.70 33.48
CA SER A 786 8.47 1.29 32.37
C SER A 786 8.63 2.82 32.29
N ASP A 787 8.75 3.49 33.44
CA ASP A 787 8.91 4.95 33.51
C ASP A 787 10.29 5.42 33.04
N ASN A 788 11.32 4.58 33.16
CA ASN A 788 12.70 4.91 32.78
C ASN A 788 13.10 4.35 31.40
N TYR A 789 12.30 3.44 30.85
CA TYR A 789 12.61 2.68 29.64
C TYR A 789 13.04 3.58 28.46
N PHE A 790 12.25 4.60 28.13
CA PHE A 790 12.59 5.51 27.02
C PHE A 790 13.78 6.42 27.32
N ASN A 791 13.94 6.91 28.55
CA ASN A 791 15.08 7.75 28.93
C ASN A 791 16.40 7.01 28.75
N VAL A 792 16.43 5.70 29.03
CA VAL A 792 17.64 4.88 28.87
C VAL A 792 17.97 4.64 27.40
N ILE A 793 16.96 4.45 26.54
CA ILE A 793 17.16 4.38 25.09
C ILE A 793 17.74 5.71 24.57
N ILE A 794 17.17 6.85 24.96
CA ILE A 794 17.65 8.18 24.56
C ILE A 794 19.08 8.43 25.02
N ARG A 795 19.41 8.07 26.26
CA ARG A 795 20.78 8.18 26.76
C ARG A 795 21.74 7.36 25.91
N GLU A 796 21.35 6.14 25.53
CA GLU A 796 22.18 5.33 24.63
C GLU A 796 22.33 5.96 23.25
N ILE A 797 21.24 6.48 22.67
CA ILE A 797 21.30 7.20 21.38
C ILE A 797 22.27 8.39 21.47
N ASN A 798 22.11 9.26 22.48
CA ASN A 798 22.96 10.42 22.68
C ASN A 798 24.43 10.03 22.90
N ASP A 799 24.69 8.99 23.71
CA ASP A 799 26.03 8.46 23.95
C ASP A 799 26.71 8.01 22.64
N ARG A 800 25.96 7.44 21.69
CA ARG A 800 26.49 7.01 20.38
C ARG A 800 26.59 8.15 19.37
N LEU A 801 25.68 9.12 19.41
CA LEU A 801 25.70 10.29 18.53
C LEU A 801 26.80 11.30 18.92
N VAL A 802 27.03 11.51 20.22
CA VAL A 802 28.09 12.38 20.74
C VAL A 802 29.46 11.69 20.66
N GLY A 803 29.47 10.36 20.81
CA GLY A 803 30.68 9.53 20.77
C GLY A 803 31.41 9.53 22.11
N LYS A 804 31.62 8.35 22.71
CA LYS A 804 32.44 8.20 23.94
C LYS A 804 33.95 8.36 23.69
N SER A 805 34.36 8.34 22.42
CA SER A 805 35.76 8.28 21.99
C SER A 805 35.94 8.87 20.58
N SER A 806 35.41 10.07 20.34
CA SER A 806 35.58 10.85 19.10
C SER A 806 34.91 10.30 17.81
N GLU A 807 34.40 9.08 17.84
CA GLU A 807 33.64 8.47 16.73
C GLU A 807 32.14 8.61 16.96
N LYS A 808 31.47 9.44 16.16
CA LYS A 808 30.00 9.48 16.07
C LYS A 808 29.51 8.23 15.33
N ARG A 809 28.39 7.65 15.77
CA ARG A 809 27.79 6.48 15.11
C ARG A 809 26.30 6.67 14.85
N ALA A 810 25.86 6.29 13.65
CA ALA A 810 24.45 6.15 13.35
C ALA A 810 23.80 5.07 14.24
N VAL A 811 22.53 5.26 14.58
CA VAL A 811 21.79 4.37 15.50
C VAL A 811 20.49 3.94 14.85
N LEU A 812 20.25 2.63 14.81
CA LEU A 812 18.97 2.04 14.46
C LEU A 812 18.28 1.54 15.72
N VAL A 813 17.01 1.91 15.91
CA VAL A 813 16.21 1.52 17.07
C VAL A 813 14.99 0.74 16.58
N PHE A 814 14.84 -0.48 17.08
CA PHE A 814 13.75 -1.37 16.71
C PHE A 814 12.75 -1.47 17.86
N PHE A 815 11.47 -1.50 17.52
CA PHE A 815 10.36 -1.75 18.45
C PHE A 815 9.53 -2.90 17.89
N GLU A 816 8.96 -3.71 18.78
CA GLU A 816 8.15 -4.87 18.42
C GLU A 816 6.76 -4.51 17.88
N SER A 817 6.35 -3.24 17.95
CA SER A 817 5.06 -2.79 17.42
C SER A 817 5.08 -1.31 17.03
N GLN A 818 4.30 -0.99 16.00
CA GLN A 818 4.06 0.38 15.56
C GLN A 818 3.56 1.28 16.71
N LYS A 819 2.70 0.75 17.59
CA LYS A 819 2.18 1.48 18.75
C LYS A 819 3.31 1.91 19.70
N LYS A 820 4.22 1.00 20.06
CA LYS A 820 5.35 1.32 20.94
C LYS A 820 6.34 2.29 20.29
N LEU A 821 6.62 2.10 19.00
CA LEU A 821 7.42 3.03 18.21
C LEU A 821 6.83 4.44 18.24
N LYS A 822 5.52 4.59 17.94
CA LYS A 822 4.83 5.90 17.98
C LYS A 822 4.86 6.49 19.40
N THR A 823 4.63 5.66 20.42
CA THR A 823 4.70 6.10 21.83
C THR A 823 6.09 6.63 22.19
N PHE A 824 7.16 5.96 21.75
CA PHE A 824 8.53 6.45 21.93
C PHE A 824 8.77 7.76 21.17
N TYR A 825 8.34 7.82 19.90
CA TYR A 825 8.51 9.00 19.05
C TYR A 825 7.78 10.25 19.59
N GLU A 826 6.64 10.04 20.24
CA GLU A 826 5.84 11.09 20.87
C GLU A 826 6.26 11.38 22.32
N SER A 827 7.18 10.60 22.89
CA SER A 827 7.60 10.76 24.28
C SER A 827 8.41 12.05 24.50
N LYS A 828 8.24 12.65 25.69
CA LYS A 828 9.06 13.79 26.14
C LYS A 828 10.56 13.47 26.16
N ALA A 829 10.92 12.20 26.33
CA ALA A 829 12.31 11.76 26.35
C ALA A 829 13.01 12.00 25.00
N LEU A 830 12.31 11.82 23.88
CA LEU A 830 12.86 12.01 22.54
C LEU A 830 12.91 13.48 22.11
N GLU A 831 12.17 14.37 22.79
CA GLU A 831 11.92 15.75 22.35
C GLU A 831 13.19 16.53 22.00
N SER A 832 14.28 16.33 22.74
CA SER A 832 15.57 17.00 22.47
C SER A 832 16.28 16.59 21.18
N ILE A 833 15.99 15.39 20.65
CA ILE A 833 16.61 14.84 19.44
C ILE A 833 15.57 14.41 18.39
N LYS A 834 14.29 14.72 18.63
CA LYS A 834 13.20 14.31 17.74
C LYS A 834 13.41 14.83 16.31
N ASP A 835 14.05 15.99 16.19
CA ASP A 835 14.44 16.64 14.94
C ASP A 835 15.62 15.94 14.22
N SER A 836 16.35 15.01 14.84
CA SER A 836 17.37 14.22 14.13
C SER A 836 16.94 12.78 13.87
N VAL A 837 15.76 12.38 14.35
CA VAL A 837 15.27 11.01 14.26
C VAL A 837 14.26 10.86 13.12
N VAL A 838 14.33 9.69 12.50
CA VAL A 838 13.45 9.23 11.43
C VAL A 838 12.88 7.90 11.88
N TYR A 839 11.58 7.69 11.69
CA TYR A 839 10.99 6.39 11.93
C TYR A 839 10.42 5.81 10.64
N LEU A 840 10.45 4.48 10.55
CA LEU A 840 9.92 3.69 9.45
C LEU A 840 8.87 2.74 10.03
N THR A 841 7.74 2.59 9.32
CA THR A 841 6.70 1.62 9.68
C THR A 841 6.30 0.83 8.44
N GLU A 842 5.66 -0.30 8.66
CA GLU A 842 5.14 -1.22 7.65
C GLU A 842 4.10 -0.54 6.73
N GLU A 843 3.42 0.51 7.22
CA GLU A 843 2.42 1.28 6.46
C GLU A 843 3.01 2.21 5.37
N ALA A 844 4.31 2.52 5.47
CA ALA A 844 4.99 3.42 4.53
C ALA A 844 4.95 2.83 3.10
N SER A 845 4.67 3.66 2.12
CA SER A 845 4.77 3.27 0.71
C SER A 845 6.20 2.88 0.35
N LEU A 846 6.37 2.06 -0.70
CA LEU A 846 7.69 1.62 -1.15
C LEU A 846 8.63 2.80 -1.44
N THR A 847 8.11 3.85 -2.08
CA THR A 847 8.85 5.10 -2.36
C THR A 847 9.28 5.82 -1.08
N GLU A 848 8.44 5.83 -0.05
CA GLU A 848 8.79 6.37 1.26
C GLU A 848 9.86 5.51 1.93
N LYS A 849 9.73 4.18 1.91
CA LYS A 849 10.71 3.27 2.49
C LYS A 849 12.09 3.44 1.86
N GLU A 850 12.17 3.41 0.53
CA GLU A 850 13.43 3.64 -0.18
C GLU A 850 14.04 5.00 0.18
N SER A 851 13.23 6.06 0.18
CA SER A 851 13.69 7.42 0.54
C SER A 851 14.20 7.50 1.98
N LEU A 852 13.55 6.82 2.92
CA LEU A 852 13.92 6.83 4.34
C LEU A 852 15.16 5.98 4.61
N ILE A 853 15.27 4.80 3.98
CA ILE A 853 16.45 3.93 4.07
C ILE A 853 17.67 4.63 3.49
N LYS A 854 17.55 5.20 2.28
CA LYS A 854 18.62 5.95 1.61
C LYS A 854 19.09 7.18 2.40
N ARG A 855 18.21 7.78 3.20
CA ARG A 855 18.57 8.88 4.11
C ARG A 855 19.30 8.40 5.38
N ALA A 856 19.11 7.14 5.77
CA ALA A 856 19.69 6.55 6.98
C ALA A 856 21.03 5.85 6.75
N THR A 857 21.33 5.47 5.50
CA THR A 857 22.58 4.86 5.02
C THR A 857 23.46 5.88 4.33
#